data_AF-A4I6B5-F1
#
_entry.id   AF-A4I6B5-F1
#
_cell.length_a   1.000
_cell.length_b   1.000
_cell.length_c   1.000
_cell.angle_alpha   90.00
_cell.angle_beta   90.00
_cell.angle_gamma   90.00
#
_symmetry.space_group_name_H-M   'P 1'
#
loop_
_entity.id
_entity.type
_entity.pdbx_description
1 polymer ?
#
loop_
_entity_poly.entity_id
_entity_poly.type
_entity_poly.pdbx_seq_one_letter_code
_entity_poly.pdbx_strand_id
1 'polypeptide(L)'
;MNLDVVDATAEALPLELLNNTNKELTAQLTRFEQQLEERQGGVEDQRRRLQFMKEHLGNVRAEIVNTQSLSETKKRELESEESMCRVMERECARLQQRQTQLERSAEDVRDRLTSVQDRIFHGNLKIEELKTTLDYNQEELEQWDEARRQKEEDELAIARYCKLDEAKVKQLTQHIEKLETTVRRQRKQLDEEMLATQHVQGELDRVASEYRKLHDDRSGMLDEWEQVVRTIAERDEAIRIAAEQYADGVAWIQKRQQLKKSLSESLEEAKEETAVINYTIQEREKTSQKLQEAVPVLTQQVQSIQDEVDALREEASRATRDKRAAILQLQETITEIERRNKELTMTEKRRATVAERLKEEEMAATDLQKQADFIAQLLKDAETASHNVAKDIEQLKTAAFKANQELSDVRAAQTTTLGEISGAQAQGKNYNAKINQLDGESFSQQGVLYNIEFSVQQMEKRVGRAKGERTEEERKELHGKIDLLQATLDELEKQNRILQNQVKRVREEMRQSTMLIEKLEMTKKRSLEEVLEMDLRCTHDEREEKKLEKQREDLLIKVDTLELQLRRLRNALRAKDAELLTLEEKKRQLEADVAEREAEIEVHHRLLKMEAKLAEEERKRLVTELLDRQKNLTAVKNRQEVLVGRMDPAQARLSQVQLVIAAAKEREDLQYRGDSLDTRIRRMEKEMLKLEKTIAVIKASNAQYKHKFDKVSDKDEEVQTQKALTTKFKELKSAISRRALEANDFQATTRNKQEELRALSFEKERVGHTQQQMLQQYEAVTQDILTLRETSVRYDQAIGKAKENVDAAVARDVELVCARERLDNTVAQLLSLSREAGDEVLDVVKQMLAAHQLSIESA
;
A
#
# COMPACT_ATOMS: atom_id res chain seq x y z
N MET A 1 26.35 -29.94 -40.52
CA MET A 1 27.15 -30.77 -41.44
C MET A 1 28.53 -30.86 -40.83
N ASN A 2 28.88 -32.01 -40.27
CA ASN A 2 30.20 -32.26 -39.70
C ASN A 2 31.16 -32.39 -40.88
N LEU A 3 31.79 -31.29 -41.27
CA LEU A 3 32.98 -31.34 -42.12
C LEU A 3 34.13 -31.61 -41.15
N ASP A 4 34.50 -32.88 -41.04
CA ASP A 4 35.74 -33.29 -40.39
C ASP A 4 36.88 -32.51 -41.04
N VAL A 5 37.48 -31.63 -40.24
CA VAL A 5 38.63 -30.81 -40.61
C VAL A 5 39.79 -31.78 -40.80
N VAL A 6 39.98 -32.24 -42.04
CA VAL A 6 41.16 -33.01 -42.42
C VAL A 6 42.31 -32.02 -42.46
N ASP A 7 43.09 -32.05 -41.39
CA ASP A 7 44.31 -31.28 -41.13
C ASP A 7 45.31 -31.50 -42.28
N ALA A 8 45.20 -30.69 -43.33
CA ALA A 8 45.99 -30.80 -44.56
C ALA A 8 47.36 -30.14 -44.37
N THR A 9 48.11 -30.58 -43.37
CA THR A 9 49.53 -30.25 -43.27
C THR A 9 50.27 -30.95 -44.40
N ALA A 10 51.16 -30.23 -45.09
CA ALA A 10 51.85 -30.69 -46.30
C ALA A 10 52.68 -31.97 -46.11
N GLU A 11 52.88 -32.40 -44.87
CA GLU A 11 53.60 -33.62 -44.48
C GLU A 11 52.73 -34.88 -44.54
N ALA A 12 51.40 -34.76 -44.66
CA ALA A 12 50.48 -35.91 -44.68
C ALA A 12 50.13 -36.44 -46.09
N LEU A 13 50.66 -35.84 -47.17
CA LEU A 13 50.38 -36.29 -48.55
C LEU A 13 51.40 -37.36 -49.00
N PRO A 14 50.95 -38.55 -49.43
CA PRO A 14 51.82 -39.59 -49.97
C PRO A 14 52.73 -39.07 -51.08
N LEU A 15 54.01 -39.47 -51.09
CA LEU A 15 55.08 -38.95 -51.96
C LEU A 15 54.74 -38.85 -53.46
N GLU A 16 53.86 -39.70 -53.99
CA GLU A 16 53.42 -39.66 -55.39
C GLU A 16 52.49 -38.47 -55.72
N LEU A 17 51.87 -37.87 -54.70
CA LEU A 17 50.98 -36.71 -54.82
C LEU A 17 51.72 -35.38 -54.59
N LEU A 18 53.03 -35.40 -54.39
CA LEU A 18 53.84 -34.20 -54.12
C LEU A 18 54.18 -33.39 -55.39
N ASN A 19 53.26 -33.34 -56.36
CA ASN A 19 53.42 -32.57 -57.58
C ASN A 19 53.28 -31.07 -57.26
N ASN A 20 53.97 -30.21 -58.01
CA ASN A 20 53.97 -28.76 -57.79
C ASN A 20 52.54 -28.18 -57.72
N THR A 21 51.61 -28.72 -58.51
CA THR A 21 50.19 -28.36 -58.49
C THR A 21 49.54 -28.59 -57.13
N ASN A 22 49.86 -29.69 -56.46
CA ASN A 22 49.28 -30.03 -55.16
C ASN A 22 49.87 -29.16 -54.05
N LYS A 23 51.17 -28.85 -54.09
CA LYS A 23 51.77 -27.88 -53.16
C LYS A 23 51.12 -26.50 -53.28
N GLU A 24 50.86 -26.06 -54.50
CA GLU A 24 50.22 -24.77 -54.77
C GLU A 24 48.74 -24.78 -54.32
N LEU A 25 48.03 -25.89 -54.51
CA LEU A 25 46.68 -26.09 -53.99
C LEU A 25 46.64 -26.12 -52.45
N THR A 26 47.57 -26.79 -51.78
CA THR A 26 47.66 -26.80 -50.30
C THR A 26 47.97 -25.40 -49.76
N ALA A 27 48.85 -24.65 -50.44
CA ALA A 27 49.14 -23.26 -50.09
C ALA A 27 47.93 -22.32 -50.30
N GLN A 28 47.12 -22.58 -51.33
CA GLN A 28 45.84 -21.89 -51.52
C GLN A 28 44.82 -22.28 -50.45
N LEU A 29 44.71 -23.57 -50.11
CA LEU A 29 43.82 -24.06 -49.05
C LEU A 29 44.16 -23.44 -47.70
N THR A 30 45.42 -23.47 -47.28
CA THR A 30 45.85 -22.83 -46.02
C THR A 30 45.58 -21.32 -46.02
N ARG A 31 45.78 -20.63 -47.14
CA ARG A 31 45.38 -19.22 -47.27
C ARG A 31 43.87 -19.03 -47.14
N PHE A 32 43.07 -19.91 -47.75
CA PHE A 32 41.62 -19.85 -47.65
C PHE A 32 41.12 -20.22 -46.24
N GLU A 33 41.76 -21.16 -45.56
CA GLU A 33 41.47 -21.53 -44.16
C GLU A 33 41.77 -20.35 -43.23
N GLN A 34 42.93 -19.70 -43.36
CA GLN A 34 43.25 -18.49 -42.60
C GLN A 34 42.23 -17.36 -42.87
N GLN A 35 41.86 -17.14 -44.12
CA GLN A 35 40.80 -16.17 -44.46
C GLN A 35 39.45 -16.58 -43.87
N LEU A 36 39.13 -17.87 -43.82
CA LEU A 36 37.88 -18.38 -43.30
C LEU A 36 37.84 -18.24 -41.77
N GLU A 37 38.94 -18.50 -41.06
CA GLU A 37 39.09 -18.25 -39.62
C GLU A 37 38.98 -16.76 -39.30
N GLU A 38 39.67 -15.88 -40.03
CA GLU A 38 39.53 -14.42 -39.88
C GLU A 38 38.09 -13.96 -40.09
N ARG A 39 37.41 -14.49 -41.12
CA ARG A 39 36.01 -14.16 -41.41
C ARG A 39 35.07 -14.74 -40.35
N GLN A 40 35.31 -15.94 -39.84
CA GLN A 40 34.54 -16.53 -38.76
C GLN A 40 34.69 -15.73 -37.47
N GLY A 41 35.92 -15.36 -37.09
CA GLY A 41 36.17 -14.46 -35.96
C GLY A 41 35.47 -13.12 -36.13
N GLY A 42 35.54 -12.53 -37.33
CA GLY A 42 34.81 -11.30 -37.66
C GLY A 42 33.27 -11.44 -37.55
N VAL A 43 32.71 -12.58 -37.93
CA VAL A 43 31.27 -12.88 -37.77
C VAL A 43 30.89 -13.07 -36.31
N GLU A 44 31.73 -13.74 -35.51
CA GLU A 44 31.51 -13.91 -34.08
C GLU A 44 31.57 -12.58 -33.32
N ASP A 45 32.53 -11.72 -33.63
CA ASP A 45 32.62 -10.38 -33.06
C ASP A 45 31.42 -9.52 -33.46
N GLN A 46 30.97 -9.61 -34.71
CA GLN A 46 29.73 -8.96 -35.14
C GLN A 46 28.51 -9.50 -34.39
N ARG A 47 28.40 -10.82 -34.16
CA ARG A 47 27.32 -11.43 -33.37
C ARG A 47 27.33 -10.93 -31.92
N ARG A 48 28.50 -10.89 -31.28
CA ARG A 48 28.65 -10.34 -29.92
C ARG A 48 28.25 -8.87 -29.88
N ARG A 49 28.68 -8.06 -30.84
CA ARG A 49 28.30 -6.65 -30.94
C ARG A 49 26.79 -6.47 -31.16
N LEU A 50 26.18 -7.32 -31.97
CA LEU A 50 24.72 -7.33 -32.18
C LEU A 50 23.96 -7.70 -30.90
N GLN A 51 24.49 -8.62 -30.11
CA GLN A 51 23.90 -8.99 -28.81
C GLN A 51 24.00 -7.84 -27.81
N PHE A 52 25.17 -7.21 -27.66
CA PHE A 52 25.33 -6.00 -26.84
C PHE A 52 24.41 -4.86 -27.28
N MET A 53 24.24 -4.64 -28.59
CA MET A 53 23.31 -3.65 -29.12
C MET A 53 21.85 -3.97 -28.80
N LYS A 54 21.45 -5.26 -28.80
CA LYS A 54 20.09 -5.67 -28.41
C LYS A 54 19.84 -5.43 -26.92
N GLU A 55 20.79 -5.76 -26.07
CA GLU A 55 20.71 -5.51 -24.62
C GLU A 55 20.68 -3.99 -24.34
N HIS A 56 21.54 -3.21 -25.00
CA HIS A 56 21.53 -1.76 -24.87
C HIS A 56 20.20 -1.15 -25.35
N LEU A 57 19.65 -1.61 -26.49
CA LEU A 57 18.34 -1.18 -26.98
C LEU A 57 17.21 -1.54 -26.00
N GLY A 58 17.29 -2.71 -25.36
CA GLY A 58 16.38 -3.12 -24.28
C GLY A 58 16.44 -2.16 -23.10
N ASN A 59 17.64 -1.82 -22.64
CA ASN A 59 17.87 -0.87 -21.55
C ASN A 59 17.37 0.54 -21.90
N VAL A 60 17.66 1.03 -23.11
CA VAL A 60 17.18 2.35 -23.57
C VAL A 60 15.66 2.37 -23.65
N ARG A 61 15.00 1.30 -24.10
CA ARG A 61 13.54 1.21 -24.09
C ARG A 61 12.98 1.22 -22.67
N ALA A 62 13.60 0.49 -21.74
CA ALA A 62 13.19 0.49 -20.34
C ALA A 62 13.38 1.89 -19.70
N GLU A 63 14.49 2.57 -19.99
CA GLU A 63 14.72 3.95 -19.55
C GLU A 63 13.72 4.94 -20.15
N ILE A 64 13.35 4.79 -21.42
CA ILE A 64 12.29 5.61 -22.05
C ILE A 64 10.94 5.38 -21.36
N VAL A 65 10.56 4.12 -21.10
CA VAL A 65 9.30 3.82 -20.39
C VAL A 65 9.33 4.38 -18.96
N ASN A 66 10.45 4.23 -18.26
CA ASN A 66 10.61 4.77 -16.91
C ASN A 66 10.54 6.31 -16.90
N THR A 67 11.23 6.98 -17.83
CA THR A 67 11.18 8.45 -17.94
C THR A 67 9.80 8.96 -18.37
N GLN A 68 9.08 8.24 -19.24
CA GLN A 68 7.69 8.55 -19.58
C GLN A 68 6.78 8.39 -18.35
N SER A 69 6.91 7.31 -17.59
CA SER A 69 6.14 7.09 -16.37
C SER A 69 6.39 8.19 -15.33
N LEU A 70 7.65 8.60 -15.15
CA LEU A 70 8.03 9.68 -14.25
C LEU A 70 7.51 11.05 -14.71
N SER A 71 7.50 11.30 -16.02
CA SER A 71 6.91 12.49 -16.61
C SER A 71 5.39 12.52 -16.40
N GLU A 72 4.70 11.39 -16.57
CA GLU A 72 3.27 11.27 -16.30
C GLU A 72 2.93 11.45 -14.82
N THR A 73 3.70 10.88 -13.89
CA THR A 73 3.47 11.09 -12.45
C THR A 73 3.69 12.55 -12.07
N LYS A 74 4.75 13.19 -12.59
CA LYS A 74 4.98 14.63 -12.39
C LYS A 74 3.87 15.49 -12.98
N LYS A 75 3.31 15.10 -14.13
CA LYS A 75 2.15 15.78 -14.72
C LYS A 75 0.91 15.65 -13.85
N ARG A 76 0.61 14.46 -13.31
CA ARG A 76 -0.50 14.24 -12.37
C ARG A 76 -0.32 15.03 -11.08
N GLU A 77 0.90 15.08 -10.55
CA GLU A 77 1.24 15.91 -9.38
C GLU A 77 0.97 17.39 -9.67
N LEU A 78 1.45 17.93 -10.80
CA LEU A 78 1.20 19.31 -11.21
C LEU A 78 -0.30 19.62 -11.38
N GLU A 79 -1.07 18.72 -12.01
CA GLU A 79 -2.53 18.87 -12.16
C GLU A 79 -3.23 18.88 -10.79
N SER A 80 -2.75 18.06 -9.84
CA SER A 80 -3.29 18.02 -8.48
C SER A 80 -2.97 19.29 -7.67
N GLU A 81 -1.74 19.79 -7.80
CA GLU A 81 -1.30 21.06 -7.19
C GLU A 81 -2.06 22.24 -7.79
N GLU A 82 -2.26 22.28 -9.10
CA GLU A 82 -3.04 23.33 -9.77
C GLU A 82 -4.51 23.31 -9.31
N SER A 83 -5.11 22.12 -9.16
CA SER A 83 -6.45 21.98 -8.59
C SER A 83 -6.52 22.51 -7.15
N MET A 84 -5.52 22.23 -6.34
CA MET A 84 -5.43 22.68 -4.95
C MET A 84 -5.23 24.20 -4.85
N CYS A 85 -4.37 24.79 -5.69
CA CYS A 85 -4.23 26.23 -5.84
C CYS A 85 -5.57 26.90 -6.19
N ARG A 86 -6.33 26.36 -7.16
CA ARG A 86 -7.66 26.91 -7.53
C ARG A 86 -8.67 26.84 -6.38
N VAL A 87 -8.61 25.81 -5.54
CA VAL A 87 -9.47 25.72 -4.34
C VAL A 87 -9.06 26.77 -3.31
N MET A 88 -7.75 26.95 -3.08
CA MET A 88 -7.24 27.97 -2.16
C MET A 88 -7.55 29.39 -2.64
N GLU A 89 -7.46 29.68 -3.94
CA GLU A 89 -7.85 30.97 -4.52
C GLU A 89 -9.33 31.28 -4.27
N ARG A 90 -10.22 30.29 -4.45
CA ARG A 90 -11.66 30.46 -4.16
C ARG A 90 -11.93 30.68 -2.67
N GLU A 91 -11.21 29.98 -1.79
CA GLU A 91 -11.31 30.18 -0.35
C GLU A 91 -10.81 31.57 0.08
N CYS A 92 -9.68 32.02 -0.48
CA CYS A 92 -9.19 33.39 -0.30
C CYS A 92 -10.20 34.44 -0.77
N ALA A 93 -10.82 34.26 -1.94
CA ALA A 93 -11.86 35.16 -2.45
C ALA A 93 -13.10 35.17 -1.54
N ARG A 94 -13.52 34.02 -1.04
CA ARG A 94 -14.64 33.90 -0.07
C ARG A 94 -14.34 34.64 1.23
N LEU A 95 -13.11 34.49 1.75
CA LEU A 95 -12.66 35.17 2.97
C LEU A 95 -12.58 36.69 2.77
N GLN A 96 -12.10 37.17 1.62
CA GLN A 96 -12.09 38.60 1.28
C GLN A 96 -13.52 39.17 1.21
N GLN A 97 -14.46 38.45 0.59
CA GLN A 97 -15.87 38.86 0.57
C GLN A 97 -16.47 38.90 1.99
N ARG A 98 -16.09 37.95 2.85
CA ARG A 98 -16.54 37.95 4.24
C ARG A 98 -15.95 39.12 5.04
N GLN A 99 -14.69 39.47 4.80
CA GLN A 99 -14.05 40.62 5.43
C GLN A 99 -14.77 41.93 5.07
N THR A 100 -15.03 42.18 3.79
CA THR A 100 -15.76 43.40 3.35
C THR A 100 -17.18 43.48 3.94
N GLN A 101 -17.86 42.35 4.08
CA GLN A 101 -19.18 42.31 4.73
C GLN A 101 -19.10 42.67 6.23
N LEU A 102 -18.06 42.20 6.91
CA LEU A 102 -17.83 42.52 8.32
C LEU A 102 -17.44 43.99 8.52
N GLU A 103 -16.62 44.56 7.64
CA GLU A 103 -16.24 45.98 7.66
C GLU A 103 -17.47 46.89 7.53
N ARG A 104 -18.38 46.60 6.59
CA ARG A 104 -19.67 47.32 6.47
C ARG A 104 -20.52 47.22 7.74
N SER A 105 -20.60 46.02 8.33
CA SER A 105 -21.36 45.85 9.57
C SER A 105 -20.74 46.61 10.76
N ALA A 106 -19.42 46.80 10.76
CA ALA A 106 -18.73 47.60 11.77
C ALA A 106 -18.98 49.11 11.59
N GLU A 107 -19.10 49.58 10.34
CA GLU A 107 -19.53 50.95 10.02
C GLU A 107 -20.97 51.21 10.47
N ASP A 108 -21.91 50.31 10.14
CA ASP A 108 -23.31 50.41 10.57
C ASP A 108 -23.45 50.51 12.11
N VAL A 109 -22.63 49.75 12.84
CA VAL A 109 -22.63 49.77 14.31
C VAL A 109 -22.03 51.09 14.84
N ARG A 110 -21.01 51.64 14.18
CA ARG A 110 -20.44 52.95 14.54
C ARG A 110 -21.45 54.08 14.35
N ASP A 111 -22.20 54.10 13.24
CA ASP A 111 -23.22 55.12 12.97
C ASP A 111 -24.38 55.07 13.96
N ARG A 112 -24.77 53.86 14.36
CA ARG A 112 -25.78 53.68 15.42
C ARG A 112 -25.28 54.22 16.76
N LEU A 113 -23.99 54.01 17.07
CA LEU A 113 -23.40 54.49 18.31
C LEU A 113 -23.37 56.02 18.38
N THR A 114 -22.95 56.71 17.31
CA THR A 114 -22.99 58.18 17.23
C THR A 114 -24.41 58.72 17.36
N SER A 115 -25.40 58.10 16.70
CA SER A 115 -26.80 58.54 16.82
C SER A 115 -27.36 58.45 18.25
N VAL A 116 -26.92 57.46 19.04
CA VAL A 116 -27.31 57.29 20.44
C VAL A 116 -26.61 58.33 21.32
N GLN A 117 -25.33 58.62 21.06
CA GLN A 117 -24.58 59.65 21.77
C GLN A 117 -25.21 61.04 21.59
N ASP A 118 -25.64 61.39 20.37
CA ASP A 118 -26.31 62.67 20.10
C ASP A 118 -27.63 62.79 20.87
N ARG A 119 -28.43 61.72 20.94
CA ARG A 119 -29.69 61.72 21.71
C ARG A 119 -29.46 61.93 23.21
N ILE A 120 -28.41 61.31 23.76
CA ILE A 120 -28.04 61.48 25.17
C ILE A 120 -27.64 62.93 25.44
N PHE A 121 -26.88 63.55 24.54
CA PHE A 121 -26.47 64.94 24.66
C PHE A 121 -27.67 65.90 24.67
N HIS A 122 -28.63 65.73 23.74
CA HIS A 122 -29.85 66.54 23.69
C HIS A 122 -30.73 66.32 24.94
N GLY A 123 -30.82 65.09 25.43
CA GLY A 123 -31.52 64.78 26.67
C GLY A 123 -30.95 65.53 27.88
N ASN A 124 -29.62 65.62 27.97
CA ASN A 124 -28.96 66.33 29.07
C ASN A 124 -29.21 67.84 29.04
N LEU A 125 -29.22 68.46 27.85
CA LEU A 125 -29.56 69.88 27.70
C LEU A 125 -30.98 70.19 28.20
N LYS A 126 -31.95 69.32 27.89
CA LYS A 126 -33.34 69.50 28.33
C LYS A 126 -33.51 69.38 29.84
N ILE A 127 -32.71 68.54 30.49
CA ILE A 127 -32.70 68.38 31.94
C ILE A 127 -32.18 69.65 32.63
N GLU A 128 -31.15 70.29 32.08
CA GLU A 128 -30.61 71.55 32.62
C GLU A 128 -31.63 72.70 32.51
N GLU A 129 -32.38 72.80 31.40
CA GLU A 129 -33.46 73.80 31.25
C GLU A 129 -34.53 73.65 32.34
N LEU A 130 -34.96 72.43 32.63
CA LEU A 130 -36.03 72.17 33.60
C LEU A 130 -35.62 72.49 35.03
N LYS A 131 -34.35 72.30 35.40
CA LYS A 131 -33.85 72.64 36.73
C LYS A 131 -34.01 74.13 37.06
N THR A 132 -33.75 75.02 36.10
CA THR A 132 -33.83 76.48 36.32
C THR A 132 -35.26 77.00 36.56
N THR A 133 -36.28 76.25 36.16
CA THR A 133 -37.69 76.66 36.31
C THR A 133 -38.30 76.30 37.66
N LEU A 134 -37.63 75.46 38.46
CA LEU A 134 -38.18 74.88 39.68
C LEU A 134 -37.84 75.68 40.96
N ASP A 135 -36.89 76.62 40.90
CA ASP A 135 -36.38 77.30 42.10
C ASP A 135 -37.33 78.38 42.69
N TYR A 136 -38.39 78.81 41.99
CA TYR A 136 -39.23 79.94 42.42
C TYR A 136 -40.44 79.61 43.32
N ASN A 137 -40.75 78.33 43.59
CA ASN A 137 -41.99 77.93 44.28
C ASN A 137 -41.80 77.25 45.65
N GLN A 138 -40.60 77.29 46.25
CA GLN A 138 -40.24 76.44 47.40
C GLN A 138 -40.52 76.99 48.81
N GLU A 139 -40.47 78.31 49.08
CA GLU A 139 -40.40 78.80 50.47
C GLU A 139 -41.69 78.68 51.31
N GLU A 140 -42.89 78.76 50.73
CA GLU A 140 -44.16 78.64 51.50
C GLU A 140 -44.67 77.19 51.63
N LEU A 141 -44.16 76.29 50.78
CA LEU A 141 -44.39 74.85 50.88
C LEU A 141 -43.55 74.22 52.00
N GLU A 142 -42.35 74.76 52.28
CA GLU A 142 -41.39 74.20 53.24
C GLU A 142 -41.93 73.92 54.65
N GLN A 143 -42.87 74.69 55.18
CA GLN A 143 -43.36 74.51 56.57
C GLN A 143 -44.48 73.48 56.71
N TRP A 144 -45.31 73.31 55.66
CA TRP A 144 -46.29 72.23 55.58
C TRP A 144 -45.70 70.97 54.96
N ASP A 145 -44.66 71.13 54.14
CA ASP A 145 -43.78 70.08 53.73
C ASP A 145 -43.08 69.54 54.96
N GLU A 146 -42.29 70.22 55.79
CA GLU A 146 -41.45 69.53 56.81
C GLU A 146 -42.09 68.37 57.60
N ALA A 147 -43.35 68.47 58.06
CA ALA A 147 -44.06 67.36 58.72
C ALA A 147 -44.61 66.28 57.74
N ARG A 148 -45.09 66.69 56.56
CA ARG A 148 -45.47 65.80 55.46
C ARG A 148 -44.23 65.20 54.77
N ARG A 149 -43.13 65.94 54.77
CA ARG A 149 -41.83 65.73 54.18
C ARG A 149 -41.03 64.81 55.07
N GLN A 150 -41.14 64.79 56.39
CA GLN A 150 -40.56 63.69 57.15
C GLN A 150 -41.20 62.34 56.78
N LYS A 151 -42.54 62.30 56.63
CA LYS A 151 -43.23 61.08 56.19
C LYS A 151 -43.03 60.74 54.72
N GLU A 152 -43.07 61.75 53.85
CA GLU A 152 -42.79 61.61 52.44
C GLU A 152 -41.30 61.41 52.19
N GLU A 153 -40.38 61.85 53.05
CA GLU A 153 -38.94 61.56 53.03
C GLU A 153 -38.70 60.15 53.46
N ASP A 154 -39.39 59.63 54.47
CA ASP A 154 -39.33 58.22 54.82
C ASP A 154 -39.87 57.37 53.65
N GLU A 155 -41.02 57.72 53.08
CA GLU A 155 -41.59 57.02 51.91
C GLU A 155 -40.74 57.22 50.64
N LEU A 156 -40.19 58.42 50.39
CA LEU A 156 -39.28 58.70 49.27
C LEU A 156 -37.93 58.05 49.51
N ALA A 157 -37.44 57.95 50.73
CA ALA A 157 -36.21 57.26 51.06
C ALA A 157 -36.42 55.77 50.82
N ILE A 158 -37.51 55.18 51.29
CA ILE A 158 -37.87 53.79 50.98
C ILE A 158 -38.04 53.62 49.47
N ALA A 159 -38.76 54.50 48.76
CA ALA A 159 -38.93 54.40 47.32
C ALA A 159 -37.62 54.62 46.54
N ARG A 160 -36.72 55.48 47.04
CA ARG A 160 -35.37 55.68 46.48
C ARG A 160 -34.51 54.45 46.74
N TYR A 161 -34.54 53.88 47.94
CA TYR A 161 -33.86 52.62 48.26
C TYR A 161 -34.42 51.49 47.42
N CYS A 162 -35.74 51.32 47.29
CA CYS A 162 -36.35 50.34 46.40
C CYS A 162 -35.96 50.56 44.94
N LYS A 163 -35.92 51.80 44.43
CA LYS A 163 -35.47 52.09 43.05
C LYS A 163 -33.98 51.85 42.86
N LEU A 164 -33.15 52.22 43.84
CA LEU A 164 -31.71 51.97 43.83
C LEU A 164 -31.43 50.47 43.92
N ASP A 165 -32.17 49.74 44.75
CA ASP A 165 -32.10 48.29 44.90
C ASP A 165 -32.61 47.60 43.66
N GLU A 166 -33.73 48.02 43.05
CA GLU A 166 -34.18 47.50 41.76
C GLU A 166 -33.15 47.77 40.65
N ALA A 167 -32.58 48.97 40.61
CA ALA A 167 -31.53 49.30 39.66
C ALA A 167 -30.28 48.45 39.92
N LYS A 168 -29.92 48.23 41.19
CA LYS A 168 -28.77 47.41 41.60
C LYS A 168 -29.02 45.94 41.31
N VAL A 169 -30.22 45.43 41.57
CA VAL A 169 -30.66 44.09 41.23
C VAL A 169 -30.60 43.92 39.72
N LYS A 170 -31.19 44.82 38.92
CA LYS A 170 -31.08 44.76 37.45
C LYS A 170 -29.63 44.80 36.96
N GLN A 171 -28.79 45.66 37.54
CA GLN A 171 -27.36 45.70 37.22
C GLN A 171 -26.67 44.37 37.57
N LEU A 172 -26.95 43.81 38.75
CA LEU A 172 -26.40 42.53 39.19
C LEU A 172 -26.92 41.37 38.34
N THR A 173 -28.20 41.35 37.97
CA THR A 173 -28.77 40.34 37.06
C THR A 173 -28.12 40.42 35.68
N GLN A 174 -27.97 41.63 35.11
CA GLN A 174 -27.24 41.81 33.86
C GLN A 174 -25.76 41.41 34.00
N HIS A 175 -25.15 41.64 35.15
CA HIS A 175 -23.77 41.23 35.41
C HIS A 175 -23.66 39.71 35.53
N ILE A 176 -24.62 39.05 36.19
CA ILE A 176 -24.74 37.59 36.27
C ILE A 176 -24.94 37.01 34.88
N GLU A 177 -25.86 37.54 34.05
CA GLU A 177 -26.07 37.07 32.68
C GLU A 177 -24.80 37.23 31.81
N LYS A 178 -24.09 38.36 31.95
CA LYS A 178 -22.79 38.57 31.29
C LYS A 178 -21.75 37.57 31.79
N LEU A 179 -21.69 37.32 33.10
CA LEU A 179 -20.77 36.35 33.68
C LEU A 179 -21.12 34.92 33.22
N GLU A 180 -22.39 34.53 33.23
CA GLU A 180 -22.86 33.23 32.74
C GLU A 180 -22.54 33.02 31.26
N THR A 181 -22.77 34.03 30.42
CA THR A 181 -22.41 33.96 29.00
C THR A 181 -20.90 33.85 28.81
N THR A 182 -20.09 34.58 29.59
CA THR A 182 -18.63 34.43 29.57
C THR A 182 -18.17 33.06 30.07
N VAL A 183 -18.78 32.50 31.12
CA VAL A 183 -18.48 31.16 31.65
C VAL A 183 -18.86 30.10 30.63
N ARG A 184 -20.03 30.20 29.99
CA ARG A 184 -20.44 29.29 28.90
C ARG A 184 -19.47 29.36 27.73
N ARG A 185 -19.05 30.56 27.33
CA ARG A 185 -18.05 30.76 26.27
C ARG A 185 -16.70 30.13 26.64
N GLN A 186 -16.22 30.37 27.86
CA GLN A 186 -14.94 29.81 28.34
C GLN A 186 -15.00 28.28 28.47
N ARG A 187 -16.12 27.71 28.93
CA ARG A 187 -16.32 26.26 28.93
C ARG A 187 -16.29 25.68 27.52
N LYS A 188 -16.98 26.30 26.57
CA LYS A 188 -16.96 25.86 25.17
C LYS A 188 -15.54 25.91 24.59
N GLN A 189 -14.79 26.98 24.86
CA GLN A 189 -13.39 27.08 24.44
C GLN A 189 -12.52 26.01 25.12
N LEU A 190 -12.72 25.75 26.41
CA LEU A 190 -12.00 24.69 27.12
C LEU A 190 -12.32 23.30 26.54
N ASP A 191 -13.57 23.03 26.20
CA ASP A 191 -13.99 21.76 25.58
C ASP A 191 -13.39 21.62 24.17
N GLU A 192 -13.39 22.68 23.37
CA GLU A 192 -12.75 22.72 22.05
C GLU A 192 -11.22 22.48 22.16
N GLU A 193 -10.54 23.12 23.10
CA GLU A 193 -9.11 22.92 23.36
C GLU A 193 -8.79 21.53 23.92
N MET A 194 -9.64 20.96 24.79
CA MET A 194 -9.48 19.59 25.28
C MET A 194 -9.64 18.58 24.14
N LEU A 195 -10.64 18.74 23.29
CA LEU A 195 -10.85 17.86 22.13
C LEU A 195 -9.69 17.97 21.14
N ALA A 196 -9.22 19.18 20.85
CA ALA A 196 -8.06 19.39 20.00
C ALA A 196 -6.80 18.75 20.60
N THR A 197 -6.57 18.92 21.90
CA THR A 197 -5.42 18.32 22.60
C THR A 197 -5.49 16.79 22.61
N GLN A 198 -6.67 16.21 22.85
CA GLN A 198 -6.89 14.76 22.80
C GLN A 198 -6.69 14.21 21.39
N HIS A 199 -7.15 14.93 20.37
CA HIS A 199 -6.94 14.56 18.98
C HIS A 199 -5.45 14.54 18.63
N VAL A 200 -4.71 15.62 18.96
CA VAL A 200 -3.25 15.71 18.75
C VAL A 200 -2.51 14.62 19.54
N GLN A 201 -2.92 14.32 20.78
CA GLN A 201 -2.35 13.21 21.56
C GLN A 201 -2.58 11.86 20.88
N GLY A 202 -3.79 11.59 20.38
CA GLY A 202 -4.11 10.37 19.63
C GLY A 202 -3.31 10.23 18.33
N GLU A 203 -3.11 11.34 17.61
CA GLU A 203 -2.24 11.38 16.43
C GLU A 203 -0.78 11.13 16.79
N LEU A 204 -0.26 11.74 17.87
CA LEU A 204 1.10 11.51 18.35
C LEU A 204 1.32 10.06 18.79
N ASP A 205 0.36 9.45 19.49
CA ASP A 205 0.44 8.04 19.90
C ASP A 205 0.42 7.10 18.69
N ARG A 206 -0.42 7.41 17.70
CA ARG A 206 -0.47 6.68 16.43
C ARG A 206 0.86 6.79 15.68
N VAL A 207 1.39 8.00 15.52
CA VAL A 207 2.70 8.25 14.89
C VAL A 207 3.82 7.57 15.66
N ALA A 208 3.80 7.57 16.99
CA ALA A 208 4.79 6.88 17.82
C ALA A 208 4.68 5.34 17.72
N SER A 209 3.48 4.79 17.53
CA SER A 209 3.28 3.36 17.27
C SER A 209 3.78 2.98 15.86
N GLU A 210 3.45 3.79 14.86
CA GLU A 210 3.91 3.60 13.47
C GLU A 210 5.44 3.73 13.39
N TYR A 211 6.04 4.69 14.10
CA TYR A 211 7.49 4.87 14.16
C TYR A 211 8.20 3.66 14.81
N ARG A 212 7.61 3.06 15.87
CA ARG A 212 8.13 1.84 16.48
C ARG A 212 8.08 0.67 15.51
N LYS A 213 6.95 0.46 14.82
CA LYS A 213 6.82 -0.58 13.79
C LYS A 213 7.83 -0.39 12.65
N LEU A 214 7.98 0.83 12.14
CA LEU A 214 8.97 1.15 11.10
C LEU A 214 10.41 0.90 11.56
N HIS A 215 10.73 1.14 12.84
CA HIS A 215 12.04 0.80 13.40
C HIS A 215 12.25 -0.71 13.53
N ASP A 216 11.23 -1.44 13.98
CA ASP A 216 11.28 -2.92 14.07
C ASP A 216 11.45 -3.53 12.67
N ASP A 217 10.69 -3.06 11.68
CA ASP A 217 10.78 -3.50 10.28
C ASP A 217 12.14 -3.15 9.67
N ARG A 218 12.66 -1.95 9.94
CA ARG A 218 14.00 -1.54 9.51
C ARG A 218 15.08 -2.40 10.15
N SER A 219 14.97 -2.71 11.44
CA SER A 219 15.92 -3.58 12.15
C SER A 219 15.89 -4.98 11.55
N GLY A 220 14.69 -5.54 11.31
CA GLY A 220 14.53 -6.83 10.65
C GLY A 220 15.13 -6.86 9.24
N MET A 221 14.89 -5.82 8.43
CA MET A 221 15.50 -5.72 7.11
C MET A 221 17.03 -5.56 7.17
N LEU A 222 17.57 -4.86 8.17
CA LEU A 222 19.02 -4.76 8.37
C LEU A 222 19.64 -6.10 8.76
N ASP A 223 18.98 -6.87 9.63
CA ASP A 223 19.41 -8.23 10.01
C ASP A 223 19.38 -9.16 8.79
N GLU A 224 18.33 -9.10 7.97
CA GLU A 224 18.23 -9.84 6.71
C GLU A 224 19.34 -9.44 5.72
N TRP A 225 19.58 -8.13 5.56
CA TRP A 225 20.66 -7.61 4.71
C TRP A 225 22.04 -8.06 5.18
N GLU A 226 22.34 -7.96 6.47
CA GLU A 226 23.61 -8.40 7.03
C GLU A 226 23.80 -9.91 6.84
N GLN A 227 22.72 -10.68 7.00
CA GLN A 227 22.75 -12.12 6.75
C GLN A 227 22.98 -12.45 5.27
N VAL A 228 22.35 -11.73 4.34
CA VAL A 228 22.59 -11.89 2.89
C VAL A 228 24.04 -11.56 2.54
N VAL A 229 24.60 -10.46 3.07
CA VAL A 229 26.01 -10.08 2.86
C VAL A 229 26.96 -11.18 3.37
N ARG A 230 26.70 -11.76 4.56
CA ARG A 230 27.48 -12.90 5.07
C ARG A 230 27.41 -14.11 4.14
N THR A 231 26.22 -14.46 3.64
CA THR A 231 26.09 -15.59 2.71
C THR A 231 26.77 -15.34 1.36
N ILE A 232 26.81 -14.10 0.89
CA ILE A 232 27.54 -13.72 -0.33
C ILE A 232 29.05 -13.86 -0.08
N ALA A 233 29.57 -13.36 1.05
CA ALA A 233 30.98 -13.48 1.39
C ALA A 233 31.43 -14.95 1.53
N GLU A 234 30.63 -15.81 2.15
CA GLU A 234 30.89 -17.25 2.24
C GLU A 234 30.89 -17.93 0.86
N ARG A 235 29.97 -17.51 -0.04
CA ARG A 235 29.92 -18.02 -1.41
C ARG A 235 31.07 -17.54 -2.27
N ASP A 236 31.46 -16.26 -2.18
CA ASP A 236 32.60 -15.72 -2.92
C ASP A 236 33.90 -16.42 -2.53
N GLU A 237 34.09 -16.71 -1.23
CA GLU A 237 35.23 -17.50 -0.77
C GLU A 237 35.18 -18.95 -1.29
N ALA A 238 34.01 -19.60 -1.27
CA ALA A 238 33.86 -20.93 -1.85
C ALA A 238 34.13 -20.96 -3.37
N ILE A 239 33.69 -19.92 -4.10
CA ILE A 239 33.96 -19.74 -5.53
C ILE A 239 35.46 -19.52 -5.77
N ARG A 240 36.13 -18.72 -4.93
CA ARG A 240 37.57 -18.49 -5.01
C ARG A 240 38.35 -19.79 -4.84
N ILE A 241 38.02 -20.59 -3.82
CA ILE A 241 38.64 -21.90 -3.58
C ILE A 241 38.38 -22.85 -4.77
N ALA A 242 37.15 -22.90 -5.29
CA ALA A 242 36.82 -23.71 -6.45
C ALA A 242 37.57 -23.27 -7.72
N ALA A 243 37.75 -21.96 -7.92
CA ALA A 243 38.50 -21.40 -9.04
C ALA A 243 40.00 -21.72 -8.94
N GLU A 244 40.58 -21.69 -7.74
CA GLU A 244 41.96 -22.12 -7.49
C GLU A 244 42.14 -23.62 -7.81
N GLN A 245 41.26 -24.48 -7.30
CA GLN A 245 41.28 -25.92 -7.62
C GLN A 245 41.12 -26.20 -9.12
N TYR A 246 40.28 -25.43 -9.81
CA TYR A 246 40.12 -25.52 -11.24
C TYR A 246 41.40 -25.10 -11.99
N ALA A 247 42.04 -23.99 -11.57
CA ALA A 247 43.29 -23.53 -12.14
C ALA A 247 44.42 -24.56 -11.96
N ASP A 248 44.53 -25.15 -10.77
CA ASP A 248 45.47 -26.24 -10.48
C ASP A 248 45.20 -27.46 -11.36
N GLY A 249 43.92 -27.83 -11.54
CA GLY A 249 43.48 -28.90 -12.43
C GLY A 249 43.88 -28.65 -13.90
N VAL A 250 43.68 -27.43 -14.40
CA VAL A 250 44.07 -27.03 -15.77
C VAL A 250 45.59 -27.09 -15.93
N ALA A 251 46.36 -26.56 -14.98
CA ALA A 251 47.82 -26.60 -15.01
C ALA A 251 48.34 -28.05 -14.98
N TRP A 252 47.71 -28.93 -14.20
CA TRP A 252 48.04 -30.35 -14.15
C TRP A 252 47.75 -31.06 -15.48
N ILE A 253 46.61 -30.77 -16.12
CA ILE A 253 46.27 -31.33 -17.44
C ILE A 253 47.29 -30.87 -18.50
N GLN A 254 47.65 -29.58 -18.51
CA GLN A 254 48.64 -29.05 -19.45
C GLN A 254 50.00 -29.72 -19.30
N LYS A 255 50.50 -29.91 -18.06
CA LYS A 255 51.75 -30.66 -17.81
C LYS A 255 51.67 -32.10 -18.32
N ARG A 256 50.52 -32.78 -18.13
CA ARG A 256 50.31 -34.15 -18.64
C ARG A 256 50.25 -34.20 -20.17
N GLN A 257 49.65 -33.20 -20.81
CA GLN A 257 49.63 -33.11 -22.28
C GLN A 257 51.04 -32.88 -22.85
N GLN A 258 51.86 -32.03 -22.22
CA GLN A 258 53.26 -31.84 -22.58
C GLN A 258 54.06 -33.14 -22.42
N LEU A 259 53.89 -33.84 -21.29
CA LEU A 259 54.55 -35.13 -21.07
C LEU A 259 54.09 -36.20 -22.08
N LYS A 260 52.80 -36.22 -22.44
CA LYS A 260 52.30 -37.12 -23.48
C LYS A 260 52.96 -36.81 -24.82
N LYS A 261 53.10 -35.54 -25.18
CA LYS A 261 53.74 -35.10 -26.43
C LYS A 261 55.21 -35.51 -26.47
N SER A 262 55.97 -35.27 -25.39
CA SER A 262 57.37 -35.69 -25.32
C SER A 262 57.52 -37.22 -25.38
N LEU A 263 56.64 -37.96 -24.70
CA LEU A 263 56.65 -39.43 -24.78
C LEU A 263 56.29 -39.96 -26.17
N SER A 264 55.40 -39.28 -26.91
CA SER A 264 55.12 -39.64 -28.30
C SER A 264 56.28 -39.34 -29.23
N GLU A 265 56.99 -38.23 -29.02
CA GLU A 265 58.20 -37.88 -29.77
C GLU A 265 59.31 -38.93 -29.51
N SER A 266 59.58 -39.27 -28.24
CA SER A 266 60.53 -40.34 -27.90
C SER A 266 60.11 -41.72 -28.41
N LEU A 267 58.80 -42.00 -28.51
CA LEU A 267 58.32 -43.25 -29.09
C LEU A 267 58.56 -43.32 -30.60
N GLU A 268 58.34 -42.22 -31.33
CA GLU A 268 58.65 -42.15 -32.76
C GLU A 268 60.16 -42.24 -33.01
N GLU A 269 60.99 -41.53 -32.24
CA GLU A 269 62.46 -41.68 -32.30
C GLU A 269 62.88 -43.13 -32.06
N ALA A 270 62.35 -43.79 -31.03
CA ALA A 270 62.65 -45.19 -30.75
C ALA A 270 62.17 -46.13 -31.89
N LYS A 271 61.04 -45.84 -32.54
CA LYS A 271 60.58 -46.63 -33.71
C LYS A 271 61.51 -46.44 -34.90
N GLU A 272 61.95 -45.22 -35.18
CA GLU A 272 62.92 -44.93 -36.24
C GLU A 272 64.25 -45.63 -35.97
N GLU A 273 64.77 -45.56 -34.74
CA GLU A 273 65.97 -46.29 -34.32
C GLU A 273 65.79 -47.80 -34.50
N THR A 274 64.65 -48.35 -34.08
CA THR A 274 64.36 -49.78 -34.22
C THR A 274 64.26 -50.18 -35.69
N ALA A 275 63.71 -49.34 -36.56
CA ALA A 275 63.66 -49.57 -38.00
C ALA A 275 65.07 -49.59 -38.63
N VAL A 276 65.94 -48.65 -38.23
CA VAL A 276 67.36 -48.62 -38.66
C VAL A 276 68.09 -49.87 -38.18
N ILE A 277 67.92 -50.25 -36.90
CA ILE A 277 68.52 -51.47 -36.34
C ILE A 277 68.05 -52.69 -37.12
N ASN A 278 66.75 -52.85 -37.38
CA ASN A 278 66.20 -53.96 -38.14
C ASN A 278 66.76 -54.01 -39.57
N TYR A 279 66.90 -52.86 -40.24
CA TYR A 279 67.54 -52.79 -41.55
C TYR A 279 69.01 -53.26 -41.49
N THR A 280 69.78 -52.82 -40.49
CA THR A 280 71.18 -53.26 -40.33
C THR A 280 71.30 -54.74 -39.98
N ILE A 281 70.36 -55.29 -39.20
CA ILE A 281 70.28 -56.73 -38.91
C ILE A 281 70.04 -57.50 -40.22
N GLN A 282 69.08 -57.08 -41.04
CA GLN A 282 68.80 -57.72 -42.33
C GLN A 282 70.01 -57.68 -43.28
N GLU A 283 70.76 -56.57 -43.33
CA GLU A 283 72.00 -56.51 -44.11
C GLU A 283 73.06 -57.49 -43.58
N ARG A 284 73.21 -57.59 -42.25
CA ARG A 284 74.14 -58.55 -41.63
C ARG A 284 73.71 -60.00 -41.81
N GLU A 285 72.41 -60.29 -41.80
CA GLU A 285 71.88 -61.62 -42.10
C GLU A 285 72.16 -62.00 -43.56
N LYS A 286 71.97 -61.07 -44.51
CA LYS A 286 72.31 -61.30 -45.92
C LYS A 286 73.81 -61.56 -46.12
N THR A 287 74.69 -60.84 -45.42
CA THR A 287 76.13 -61.10 -45.51
C THR A 287 76.52 -62.42 -44.84
N SER A 288 75.89 -62.76 -43.70
CA SER A 288 76.07 -64.04 -43.03
C SER A 288 75.63 -65.23 -43.92
N GLN A 289 74.49 -65.12 -44.59
CA GLN A 289 74.01 -66.13 -45.55
C GLN A 289 75.00 -66.33 -46.71
N LYS A 290 75.50 -65.25 -47.31
CA LYS A 290 76.53 -65.34 -48.36
C LYS A 290 77.80 -66.05 -47.88
N LEU A 291 78.23 -65.79 -46.64
CA LEU A 291 79.37 -66.47 -46.04
C LEU A 291 79.06 -67.96 -45.77
N GLN A 292 77.87 -68.28 -45.28
CA GLN A 292 77.43 -69.66 -45.08
C GLN A 292 77.36 -70.46 -46.38
N GLU A 293 76.92 -69.84 -47.48
CA GLU A 293 76.92 -70.47 -48.81
C GLU A 293 78.34 -70.66 -49.38
N ALA A 294 79.28 -69.77 -49.05
CA ALA A 294 80.67 -69.85 -49.51
C ALA A 294 81.48 -70.92 -48.78
N VAL A 295 81.21 -71.18 -47.50
CA VAL A 295 81.93 -72.18 -46.68
C VAL A 295 81.95 -73.58 -47.32
N PRO A 296 80.83 -74.20 -47.74
CA PRO A 296 80.86 -75.54 -48.33
C PRO A 296 81.61 -75.57 -49.68
N VAL A 297 81.51 -74.51 -50.49
CA VAL A 297 82.24 -74.40 -51.77
C VAL A 297 83.75 -74.34 -51.53
N LEU A 298 84.21 -73.50 -50.60
CA LEU A 298 85.62 -73.41 -50.23
C LEU A 298 86.11 -74.70 -49.57
N THR A 299 85.29 -75.33 -48.73
CA THR A 299 85.60 -76.63 -48.11
C THR A 299 85.82 -77.70 -49.16
N GLN A 300 84.97 -77.75 -50.20
CA GLN A 300 85.10 -78.68 -51.31
C GLN A 300 86.36 -78.43 -52.14
N GLN A 301 86.73 -77.17 -52.38
CA GLN A 301 87.98 -76.80 -53.05
C GLN A 301 89.23 -77.18 -52.24
N VAL A 302 89.20 -76.99 -50.92
CA VAL A 302 90.30 -77.41 -50.04
C VAL A 302 90.45 -78.93 -50.07
N GLN A 303 89.34 -79.67 -50.03
CA GLN A 303 89.36 -81.13 -50.11
C GLN A 303 89.95 -81.61 -51.44
N SER A 304 89.55 -81.03 -52.58
CA SER A 304 90.10 -81.44 -53.88
C SER A 304 91.61 -81.19 -53.99
N ILE A 305 92.10 -80.07 -53.43
CA ILE A 305 93.53 -79.77 -53.40
C ILE A 305 94.26 -80.74 -52.46
N GLN A 306 93.67 -81.11 -51.32
CA GLN A 306 94.24 -82.12 -50.43
C GLN A 306 94.34 -83.49 -51.11
N ASP A 307 93.30 -83.91 -51.83
CA ASP A 307 93.29 -85.17 -52.57
C ASP A 307 94.37 -85.17 -53.68
N GLU A 308 94.57 -84.03 -54.37
CA GLU A 308 95.66 -83.86 -55.35
C GLU A 308 97.05 -83.94 -54.71
N VAL A 309 97.24 -83.33 -53.53
CA VAL A 309 98.51 -83.38 -52.79
C VAL A 309 98.82 -84.81 -52.34
N ASP A 310 97.82 -85.56 -51.87
CA ASP A 310 98.01 -86.93 -51.44
C ASP A 310 98.30 -87.88 -52.62
N ALA A 311 97.69 -87.65 -53.78
CA ALA A 311 98.02 -88.36 -55.02
C ALA A 311 99.50 -88.14 -55.42
N LEU A 312 99.96 -86.88 -55.41
CA LEU A 312 101.36 -86.55 -55.70
C LEU A 312 102.35 -87.15 -54.68
N ARG A 313 101.96 -87.23 -53.40
CA ARG A 313 102.76 -87.89 -52.37
C ARG A 313 102.88 -89.39 -52.60
N GLU A 314 101.79 -90.05 -52.99
CA GLU A 314 101.82 -91.47 -53.36
C GLU A 314 102.75 -91.72 -54.56
N GLU A 315 102.67 -90.90 -55.61
CA GLU A 315 103.53 -90.98 -56.79
C GLU A 315 105.01 -90.79 -56.45
N ALA A 316 105.36 -89.77 -55.66
CA ALA A 316 106.73 -89.56 -55.20
C ALA A 316 107.24 -90.74 -54.36
N SER A 317 106.37 -91.34 -53.53
CA SER A 317 106.70 -92.53 -52.74
C SER A 317 106.96 -93.76 -53.61
N ARG A 318 106.18 -93.96 -54.69
CA ARG A 318 106.36 -95.03 -55.68
C ARG A 318 107.69 -94.86 -56.41
N ALA A 319 107.96 -93.66 -56.96
CA ALA A 319 109.21 -93.36 -57.64
C ALA A 319 110.45 -93.59 -56.75
N THR A 320 110.33 -93.29 -55.45
CA THR A 320 111.41 -93.53 -54.48
C THR A 320 111.65 -95.03 -54.24
N ARG A 321 110.58 -95.84 -54.18
CA ARG A 321 110.67 -97.30 -54.05
C ARG A 321 111.31 -97.92 -55.29
N ASP A 322 110.89 -97.51 -56.49
CA ASP A 322 111.44 -98.01 -57.75
C ASP A 322 112.93 -97.71 -57.90
N LYS A 323 113.35 -96.48 -57.53
CA LYS A 323 114.77 -96.12 -57.49
C LYS A 323 115.58 -97.03 -56.56
N ARG A 324 115.06 -97.37 -55.37
CA ARG A 324 115.74 -98.28 -54.43
C ARG A 324 115.83 -99.70 -54.98
N ALA A 325 114.77 -100.19 -55.62
CA ALA A 325 114.77 -101.50 -56.27
C ALA A 325 115.82 -101.59 -57.39
N ALA A 326 115.95 -100.55 -58.22
CA ALA A 326 116.96 -100.49 -59.28
C ALA A 326 118.40 -100.48 -58.73
N ILE A 327 118.64 -99.79 -57.59
CA ILE A 327 119.96 -99.78 -56.93
C ILE A 327 120.33 -101.17 -56.41
N LEU A 328 119.39 -101.88 -55.80
CA LEU A 328 119.58 -103.26 -55.31
C LEU A 328 119.92 -104.23 -56.45
N GLN A 329 119.18 -104.16 -57.56
CA GLN A 329 119.46 -104.97 -58.75
C GLN A 329 120.86 -104.67 -59.33
N LEU A 330 121.27 -103.40 -59.37
CA LEU A 330 122.60 -103.03 -59.84
C LEU A 330 123.70 -103.62 -58.94
N GLN A 331 123.51 -103.61 -57.62
CA GLN A 331 124.46 -104.22 -56.68
C GLN A 331 124.57 -105.73 -56.86
N GLU A 332 123.45 -106.43 -57.04
CA GLU A 332 123.45 -107.88 -57.31
C GLU A 332 124.24 -108.20 -58.59
N THR A 333 124.03 -107.47 -59.68
CA THR A 333 124.77 -107.69 -60.94
C THR A 333 126.27 -107.45 -60.82
N ILE A 334 126.71 -106.47 -60.03
CA ILE A 334 128.14 -106.22 -59.77
C ILE A 334 128.75 -107.42 -59.03
N THR A 335 128.07 -107.93 -58.00
CA THR A 335 128.57 -109.08 -57.23
C THR A 335 128.66 -110.35 -58.07
N GLU A 336 127.75 -110.56 -59.02
CA GLU A 336 127.81 -111.70 -59.96
C GLU A 336 128.97 -111.60 -60.94
N ILE A 337 129.29 -110.40 -61.44
CA ILE A 337 130.45 -110.18 -62.33
C ILE A 337 131.76 -110.48 -61.59
N GLU A 338 131.89 -110.02 -60.34
CA GLU A 338 133.07 -110.31 -59.51
C GLU A 338 133.23 -111.82 -59.23
N ARG A 339 132.12 -112.53 -58.97
CA ARG A 339 132.12 -113.99 -58.80
C ARG A 339 132.61 -114.70 -60.07
N ARG A 340 132.08 -114.35 -61.23
CA ARG A 340 132.49 -114.95 -62.52
C ARG A 340 133.95 -114.69 -62.87
N ASN A 341 134.47 -113.50 -62.58
CA ASN A 341 135.90 -113.20 -62.78
C ASN A 341 136.81 -114.06 -61.88
N LYS A 342 136.42 -114.28 -60.62
CA LYS A 342 137.15 -115.18 -59.70
C LYS A 342 137.13 -116.63 -60.20
N GLU A 343 136.00 -117.10 -60.74
CA GLU A 343 135.89 -118.45 -61.30
C GLU A 343 136.78 -118.66 -62.53
N LEU A 344 136.83 -117.69 -63.45
CA LEU A 344 137.67 -117.76 -64.65
C LEU A 344 139.16 -117.91 -64.29
N THR A 345 139.67 -117.06 -63.38
CA THR A 345 141.08 -117.10 -62.96
C THR A 345 141.47 -118.41 -62.26
N MET A 346 140.53 -119.03 -61.53
CA MET A 346 140.73 -120.33 -60.89
C MET A 346 140.81 -121.48 -61.91
N THR A 347 140.01 -121.43 -62.97
CA THR A 347 140.03 -122.45 -64.03
C THR A 347 141.31 -122.44 -64.85
N GLU A 348 141.87 -121.26 -65.15
CA GLU A 348 143.12 -121.13 -65.88
C GLU A 348 144.32 -121.71 -65.13
N LYS A 349 144.39 -121.48 -63.80
CA LYS A 349 145.44 -122.05 -62.93
C LYS A 349 145.36 -123.57 -62.85
N ARG A 350 144.16 -124.14 -62.71
CA ARG A 350 143.95 -125.60 -62.63
C ARG A 350 144.35 -126.31 -63.92
N ARG A 351 144.16 -125.69 -65.09
CA ARG A 351 144.54 -126.28 -66.37
C ARG A 351 146.07 -126.38 -66.54
N ALA A 352 146.83 -125.42 -66.01
CA ALA A 352 148.29 -125.44 -66.06
C ALA A 352 148.88 -126.56 -65.19
N THR A 353 148.39 -126.72 -63.95
CA THR A 353 148.93 -127.71 -63.01
C THR A 353 148.63 -129.16 -63.39
N VAL A 354 147.50 -129.42 -64.05
CA VAL A 354 147.15 -130.78 -64.52
C VAL A 354 148.01 -131.23 -65.70
N ALA A 355 148.48 -130.30 -66.54
CA ALA A 355 149.36 -130.62 -67.67
C ALA A 355 150.77 -131.05 -67.22
N GLU A 356 151.29 -130.50 -66.13
CA GLU A 356 152.58 -130.88 -65.54
C GLU A 356 152.51 -132.26 -64.85
N ARG A 357 151.47 -132.50 -64.05
CA ARG A 357 151.32 -133.76 -63.30
C ARG A 357 151.11 -134.98 -64.18
N LEU A 358 150.45 -134.84 -65.34
CA LEU A 358 150.28 -135.94 -66.29
C LEU A 358 151.62 -136.44 -66.87
N LYS A 359 152.65 -135.59 -66.89
CA LYS A 359 153.98 -135.93 -67.42
C LYS A 359 154.88 -136.64 -66.40
N GLU A 360 154.64 -136.40 -65.12
CA GLU A 360 155.42 -136.98 -64.01
C GLU A 360 154.86 -138.35 -63.59
N GLU A 361 153.55 -138.56 -63.68
CA GLU A 361 152.87 -139.80 -63.24
C GLU A 361 153.02 -140.98 -64.22
N GLU A 362 153.50 -140.79 -65.47
CA GLU A 362 153.88 -141.91 -66.35
C GLU A 362 155.20 -142.61 -65.93
N MET A 363 156.03 -141.97 -65.09
CA MET A 363 157.35 -142.49 -64.72
C MET A 363 157.41 -143.11 -63.31
N ALA A 364 156.38 -142.96 -62.47
CA ALA A 364 156.44 -143.28 -61.04
C ALA A 364 155.67 -144.56 -60.63
N ALA A 365 155.57 -145.55 -61.52
CA ALA A 365 154.77 -146.78 -61.31
C ALA A 365 155.49 -147.97 -60.62
N THR A 366 156.61 -147.77 -59.92
CA THR A 366 157.25 -148.87 -59.14
C THR A 366 157.93 -148.40 -57.84
N ASP A 367 157.17 -148.10 -56.77
CA ASP A 367 157.62 -148.33 -55.37
C ASP A 367 156.45 -148.24 -54.35
N LEU A 368 155.87 -149.37 -53.94
CA LEU A 368 154.54 -149.44 -53.29
C LEU A 368 154.49 -150.04 -51.86
N GLN A 369 155.61 -150.21 -51.14
CA GLN A 369 155.56 -150.83 -49.79
C GLN A 369 155.60 -149.81 -48.61
N LYS A 370 155.86 -148.50 -48.81
CA LYS A 370 155.88 -147.52 -47.68
C LYS A 370 154.55 -146.79 -47.41
N GLN A 371 153.53 -146.93 -48.27
CA GLN A 371 152.24 -146.26 -48.12
C GLN A 371 151.26 -146.96 -47.16
N ALA A 372 151.51 -148.22 -46.80
CA ALA A 372 150.59 -149.01 -45.96
C ALA A 372 150.56 -148.55 -44.49
N ASP A 373 151.71 -148.15 -43.91
CA ASP A 373 151.78 -147.78 -42.49
C ASP A 373 151.14 -146.41 -42.18
N PHE A 374 151.09 -145.50 -43.16
CA PHE A 374 150.48 -144.17 -43.00
C PHE A 374 148.94 -144.21 -42.94
N ILE A 375 148.33 -145.16 -43.65
CA ILE A 375 146.87 -145.28 -43.74
C ILE A 375 146.27 -145.81 -42.43
N ALA A 376 146.98 -146.67 -41.71
CA ALA A 376 146.49 -147.23 -40.44
C ALA A 376 146.35 -146.17 -39.33
N GLN A 377 147.23 -145.15 -39.31
CA GLN A 377 147.19 -144.10 -38.30
C GLN A 377 146.01 -143.13 -38.52
N LEU A 378 145.70 -142.77 -39.77
CA LEU A 378 144.61 -141.84 -40.12
C LEU A 378 143.22 -142.38 -39.77
N LEU A 379 143.02 -143.69 -39.86
CA LEU A 379 141.73 -144.33 -39.55
C LEU A 379 141.34 -144.17 -38.07
N LYS A 380 142.32 -144.24 -37.17
CA LYS A 380 142.08 -144.12 -35.72
C LYS A 380 141.69 -142.72 -35.28
N ASP A 381 142.26 -141.69 -35.90
CA ASP A 381 141.96 -140.29 -35.58
C ASP A 381 140.53 -139.91 -36.01
N ALA A 382 140.06 -140.42 -37.16
CA ALA A 382 138.73 -140.14 -37.69
C ALA A 382 137.59 -140.66 -36.79
N GLU A 383 137.75 -141.83 -36.18
CA GLU A 383 136.74 -142.42 -35.28
C GLU A 383 136.51 -141.56 -34.03
N THR A 384 137.58 -140.98 -33.46
CA THR A 384 137.47 -140.13 -32.26
C THR A 384 136.75 -138.81 -32.54
N ALA A 385 136.97 -138.21 -33.72
CA ALA A 385 136.29 -136.98 -34.12
C ALA A 385 134.78 -137.18 -34.30
N SER A 386 134.35 -138.31 -34.87
CA SER A 386 132.93 -138.60 -35.09
C SER A 386 132.15 -138.72 -33.77
N HIS A 387 132.76 -139.25 -32.71
CA HIS A 387 132.08 -139.43 -31.43
C HIS A 387 131.80 -138.10 -30.72
N ASN A 388 132.72 -137.14 -30.80
CA ASN A 388 132.55 -135.82 -30.19
C ASN A 388 131.42 -135.01 -30.86
N VAL A 389 131.34 -135.04 -32.19
CA VAL A 389 130.29 -134.33 -32.94
C VAL A 389 128.88 -134.83 -32.57
N ALA A 390 128.72 -136.14 -32.36
CA ALA A 390 127.42 -136.70 -31.96
C ALA A 390 126.96 -136.18 -30.58
N LYS A 391 127.89 -136.00 -29.63
CA LYS A 391 127.59 -135.48 -28.29
C LYS A 391 127.15 -134.01 -28.33
N ASP A 392 127.77 -133.20 -29.18
CA ASP A 392 127.42 -131.78 -29.34
C ASP A 392 126.01 -131.60 -29.96
N ILE A 393 125.64 -132.45 -30.91
CA ILE A 393 124.31 -132.42 -31.53
C ILE A 393 123.20 -132.68 -30.50
N GLU A 394 123.40 -133.63 -29.58
CA GLU A 394 122.41 -133.95 -28.55
C GLU A 394 122.20 -132.78 -27.58
N GLN A 395 123.28 -132.08 -27.21
CA GLN A 395 123.22 -130.89 -26.36
C GLN A 395 122.47 -129.74 -27.06
N LEU A 396 122.77 -129.48 -28.33
CA LEU A 396 122.09 -128.44 -29.11
C LEU A 396 120.58 -128.68 -29.26
N LYS A 397 120.15 -129.94 -29.44
CA LYS A 397 118.72 -130.28 -29.50
C LYS A 397 117.99 -129.95 -28.20
N THR A 398 118.58 -130.27 -27.05
CA THR A 398 117.95 -129.96 -25.75
C THR A 398 117.86 -128.47 -25.46
N ALA A 399 118.87 -127.69 -25.87
CA ALA A 399 118.85 -126.23 -25.77
C ALA A 399 117.76 -125.61 -26.67
N ALA A 400 117.65 -126.07 -27.91
CA ALA A 400 116.64 -125.58 -28.86
C ALA A 400 115.19 -125.88 -28.39
N PHE A 401 114.95 -127.04 -27.78
CA PHE A 401 113.63 -127.38 -27.25
C PHE A 401 113.20 -126.44 -26.11
N LYS A 402 114.10 -126.16 -25.15
CA LYS A 402 113.81 -125.22 -24.05
C LYS A 402 113.49 -123.81 -24.55
N ALA A 403 114.28 -123.30 -25.49
CA ALA A 403 114.06 -121.97 -26.06
C ALA A 403 112.71 -121.85 -26.79
N ASN A 404 112.28 -122.90 -27.50
CA ASN A 404 110.97 -122.91 -28.16
C ASN A 404 109.80 -122.97 -27.16
N GLN A 405 109.95 -123.68 -26.04
CA GLN A 405 108.94 -123.71 -24.99
C GLN A 405 108.76 -122.32 -24.36
N GLU A 406 109.87 -121.65 -24.00
CA GLU A 406 109.86 -120.28 -23.46
C GLU A 406 109.23 -119.28 -24.45
N LEU A 407 109.52 -119.40 -25.75
CA LEU A 407 108.92 -118.55 -26.78
C LEU A 407 107.39 -118.75 -26.89
N SER A 408 106.91 -119.99 -26.75
CA SER A 408 105.48 -120.30 -26.77
C SER A 408 104.74 -119.66 -25.59
N ASP A 409 105.32 -119.76 -24.38
CA ASP A 409 104.72 -119.23 -23.16
C ASP A 409 104.63 -117.69 -23.22
N VAL A 410 105.68 -117.02 -23.73
CA VAL A 410 105.68 -115.56 -23.93
C VAL A 410 104.62 -115.13 -24.95
N ARG A 411 104.44 -115.87 -26.05
CA ARG A 411 103.39 -115.56 -27.05
C ARG A 411 101.98 -115.71 -26.49
N ALA A 412 101.73 -116.73 -25.65
CA ALA A 412 100.45 -116.89 -24.99
C ALA A 412 100.14 -115.73 -24.04
N ALA A 413 101.13 -115.29 -23.26
CA ALA A 413 101.01 -114.12 -22.37
C ALA A 413 100.75 -112.82 -23.16
N GLN A 414 101.46 -112.61 -24.27
CA GLN A 414 101.24 -111.47 -25.16
C GLN A 414 99.81 -111.44 -25.70
N THR A 415 99.28 -112.58 -26.14
CA THR A 415 97.92 -112.66 -26.71
C THR A 415 96.86 -112.34 -25.65
N THR A 416 97.07 -112.80 -24.40
CA THR A 416 96.16 -112.54 -23.27
C THR A 416 96.13 -111.05 -22.92
N THR A 417 97.30 -110.42 -22.77
CA THR A 417 97.41 -108.99 -22.46
C THR A 417 96.84 -108.09 -23.56
N LEU A 418 96.99 -108.45 -24.83
CA LEU A 418 96.39 -107.72 -25.95
C LEU A 418 94.85 -107.78 -25.90
N GLY A 419 94.28 -108.92 -25.50
CA GLY A 419 92.85 -109.08 -25.26
C GLY A 419 92.34 -108.19 -24.11
N GLU A 420 93.08 -108.10 -23.01
CA GLU A 420 92.75 -107.23 -21.88
C GLU A 420 92.78 -105.74 -22.27
N ILE A 421 93.79 -105.30 -23.02
CA ILE A 421 93.89 -103.92 -23.51
C ILE A 421 92.70 -103.57 -24.40
N SER A 422 92.35 -104.46 -25.33
CA SER A 422 91.17 -104.29 -26.19
C SER A 422 89.88 -104.19 -25.38
N GLY A 423 89.70 -105.05 -24.37
CA GLY A 423 88.54 -105.01 -23.47
C GLY A 423 88.45 -103.71 -22.67
N ALA A 424 89.57 -103.26 -22.10
CA ALA A 424 89.65 -102.00 -21.35
C ALA A 424 89.35 -100.77 -22.23
N GLN A 425 89.84 -100.75 -23.48
CA GLN A 425 89.54 -99.67 -24.44
C GLN A 425 88.04 -99.61 -24.78
N ALA A 426 87.38 -100.76 -24.96
CA ALA A 426 85.94 -100.81 -25.21
C ALA A 426 85.13 -100.29 -23.99
N GLN A 427 85.53 -100.68 -22.78
CA GLN A 427 84.92 -100.17 -21.54
C GLN A 427 85.11 -98.66 -21.39
N GLY A 428 86.31 -98.14 -21.69
CA GLY A 428 86.58 -96.70 -21.65
C GLY A 428 85.67 -95.89 -22.59
N LYS A 429 85.40 -96.39 -23.80
CA LYS A 429 84.45 -95.76 -24.73
C LYS A 429 83.02 -95.76 -24.17
N ASN A 430 82.58 -96.86 -23.56
CA ASN A 430 81.26 -96.96 -22.95
C ASN A 430 81.10 -96.00 -21.76
N TYR A 431 82.11 -95.87 -20.90
CA TYR A 431 82.06 -94.93 -19.78
C TYR A 431 82.05 -93.47 -20.24
N ASN A 432 82.84 -93.11 -21.26
CA ASN A 432 82.78 -91.75 -21.84
C ASN A 432 81.40 -91.42 -22.43
N ALA A 433 80.78 -92.37 -23.14
CA ALA A 433 79.42 -92.18 -23.63
C ALA A 433 78.42 -91.98 -22.47
N LYS A 434 78.59 -92.71 -21.36
CA LYS A 434 77.73 -92.56 -20.18
C LYS A 434 77.94 -91.24 -19.46
N ILE A 435 79.18 -90.74 -19.38
CA ILE A 435 79.49 -89.42 -18.81
C ILE A 435 78.79 -88.33 -19.62
N ASN A 436 78.93 -88.34 -20.95
CA ASN A 436 78.27 -87.35 -21.81
C ASN A 436 76.74 -87.37 -21.66
N GLN A 437 76.14 -88.55 -21.48
CA GLN A 437 74.71 -88.66 -21.19
C GLN A 437 74.34 -87.99 -19.86
N LEU A 438 75.08 -88.29 -18.78
CA LEU A 438 74.83 -87.73 -17.44
C LEU A 438 75.06 -86.21 -17.39
N ASP A 439 76.05 -85.71 -18.13
CA ASP A 439 76.29 -84.26 -18.25
C ASP A 439 75.10 -83.56 -18.95
N GLY A 440 74.56 -84.16 -20.01
CA GLY A 440 73.36 -83.67 -20.66
C GLY A 440 72.14 -83.64 -19.74
N GLU A 441 71.95 -84.68 -18.93
CA GLU A 441 70.89 -84.76 -17.91
C GLU A 441 71.08 -83.70 -16.81
N SER A 442 72.32 -83.46 -16.35
CA SER A 442 72.66 -82.42 -15.37
C SER A 442 72.34 -81.02 -15.87
N PHE A 443 72.69 -80.69 -17.12
CA PHE A 443 72.34 -79.41 -17.73
C PHE A 443 70.82 -79.21 -17.84
N SER A 444 70.08 -80.26 -18.21
CA SER A 444 68.62 -80.22 -18.26
C SER A 444 68.03 -79.97 -16.86
N GLN A 445 68.55 -80.63 -15.82
CA GLN A 445 68.12 -80.44 -14.44
C GLN A 445 68.40 -79.02 -13.93
N GLN A 446 69.54 -78.42 -14.28
CA GLN A 446 69.85 -77.02 -13.93
C GLN A 446 68.83 -76.05 -14.56
N GLY A 447 68.44 -76.28 -15.82
CA GLY A 447 67.40 -75.48 -16.47
C GLY A 447 66.03 -75.62 -15.80
N VAL A 448 65.67 -76.83 -15.36
CA VAL A 448 64.43 -77.07 -14.60
C VAL A 448 64.49 -76.39 -13.23
N LEU A 449 65.60 -76.48 -12.50
CA LEU A 449 65.79 -75.82 -11.22
C LEU A 449 65.67 -74.30 -11.33
N TYR A 450 66.30 -73.69 -12.34
CA TYR A 450 66.19 -72.25 -12.58
C TYR A 450 64.73 -71.82 -12.82
N ASN A 451 63.98 -72.58 -13.61
CA ASN A 451 62.56 -72.30 -13.85
C ASN A 451 61.71 -72.44 -12.58
N ILE A 452 61.99 -73.43 -11.74
CA ILE A 452 61.31 -73.62 -10.45
C ILE A 452 61.67 -72.47 -9.50
N GLU A 453 62.93 -72.09 -9.38
CA GLU A 453 63.38 -70.97 -8.54
C GLU A 453 62.73 -69.65 -8.98
N PHE A 454 62.67 -69.39 -10.28
CA PHE A 454 61.98 -68.23 -10.81
C PHE A 454 60.48 -68.26 -10.49
N SER A 455 59.82 -69.42 -10.61
CA SER A 455 58.42 -69.58 -10.23
C SER A 455 58.20 -69.40 -8.73
N VAL A 456 59.12 -69.87 -7.89
CA VAL A 456 59.08 -69.67 -6.43
C VAL A 456 59.21 -68.18 -6.11
N GLN A 457 60.17 -67.47 -6.72
CA GLN A 457 60.31 -66.01 -6.53
C GLN A 457 59.06 -65.25 -6.97
N GLN A 458 58.40 -65.65 -8.05
CA GLN A 458 57.12 -65.07 -8.44
C GLN A 458 56.02 -65.32 -7.41
N MET A 459 55.93 -66.54 -6.89
CA MET A 459 54.96 -66.89 -5.86
C MET A 459 55.24 -66.17 -4.53
N GLU A 460 56.50 -66.04 -4.12
CA GLU A 460 56.91 -65.25 -2.96
C GLU A 460 56.53 -63.78 -3.11
N LYS A 461 56.76 -63.17 -4.29
CA LYS A 461 56.28 -61.81 -4.58
C LYS A 461 54.76 -61.68 -4.49
N ARG A 462 54.01 -62.69 -4.99
CA ARG A 462 52.54 -62.70 -4.90
C ARG A 462 52.05 -62.86 -3.47
N VAL A 463 52.68 -63.74 -2.68
CA VAL A 463 52.37 -63.93 -1.25
C VAL A 463 52.75 -62.70 -0.43
N GLY A 464 53.89 -62.07 -0.69
CA GLY A 464 54.29 -60.79 -0.07
C GLY A 464 53.26 -59.70 -0.35
N ARG A 465 52.85 -59.54 -1.61
CA ARG A 465 51.74 -58.62 -1.98
C ARG A 465 50.44 -58.95 -1.23
N ALA A 466 50.08 -60.23 -1.11
CA ALA A 466 48.87 -60.65 -0.38
C ALA A 466 48.97 -60.39 1.14
N LYS A 467 50.17 -60.48 1.73
CA LYS A 467 50.44 -60.12 3.13
C LYS A 467 50.50 -58.60 3.39
N GLY A 468 50.42 -57.78 2.35
CA GLY A 468 50.46 -56.31 2.46
C GLY A 468 51.84 -55.68 2.26
N GLU A 469 52.85 -56.48 1.89
CA GLU A 469 54.16 -55.96 1.47
C GLU A 469 54.02 -55.31 0.09
N ARG A 470 53.76 -54.01 0.12
CA ARG A 470 53.77 -53.13 -1.04
C ARG A 470 55.17 -52.55 -1.21
N THR A 471 55.58 -52.28 -2.45
CA THR A 471 56.77 -51.47 -2.73
C THR A 471 56.60 -50.08 -2.12
N GLU A 472 57.68 -49.39 -1.79
CA GLU A 472 57.60 -48.04 -1.19
C GLU A 472 56.83 -47.06 -2.09
N GLU A 473 56.97 -47.19 -3.41
CA GLU A 473 56.23 -46.40 -4.39
C GLU A 473 54.72 -46.64 -4.30
N GLU A 474 54.29 -47.91 -4.31
CA GLU A 474 52.87 -48.25 -4.15
C GLU A 474 52.34 -47.78 -2.79
N ARG A 475 53.14 -47.85 -1.72
CA ARG A 475 52.74 -47.30 -0.41
C ARG A 475 52.53 -45.80 -0.50
N LYS A 476 53.44 -45.04 -1.11
CA LYS A 476 53.30 -43.58 -1.24
C LYS A 476 52.05 -43.22 -2.04
N GLU A 477 51.78 -43.91 -3.15
CA GLU A 477 50.56 -43.69 -3.94
C GLU A 477 49.28 -44.04 -3.17
N LEU A 478 49.27 -45.16 -2.43
CA LEU A 478 48.11 -45.55 -1.63
C LEU A 478 47.88 -44.60 -0.46
N HIS A 479 48.94 -44.17 0.23
CA HIS A 479 48.82 -43.16 1.30
C HIS A 479 48.31 -41.85 0.72
N GLY A 480 48.83 -41.38 -0.42
CA GLY A 480 48.29 -40.19 -1.09
C GLY A 480 46.80 -40.31 -1.47
N LYS A 481 46.36 -41.49 -1.93
CA LYS A 481 44.93 -41.76 -2.18
C LYS A 481 44.11 -41.80 -0.89
N ILE A 482 44.64 -42.38 0.17
CA ILE A 482 43.99 -42.41 1.49
C ILE A 482 43.84 -40.98 1.99
N ASP A 483 44.91 -40.18 1.97
CA ASP A 483 44.89 -38.79 2.43
C ASP A 483 43.90 -37.94 1.63
N LEU A 484 43.85 -38.11 0.30
CA LEU A 484 42.88 -37.44 -0.55
C LEU A 484 41.44 -37.85 -0.21
N LEU A 485 41.19 -39.15 -0.06
CA LEU A 485 39.86 -39.67 0.31
C LEU A 485 39.45 -39.21 1.71
N GLN A 486 40.38 -39.19 2.67
CA GLN A 486 40.17 -38.68 4.02
C GLN A 486 39.79 -37.19 3.98
N ALA A 487 40.52 -36.38 3.22
CA ALA A 487 40.21 -34.97 3.05
C ALA A 487 38.84 -34.74 2.41
N THR A 488 38.47 -35.54 1.40
CA THR A 488 37.12 -35.45 0.81
C THR A 488 36.02 -35.89 1.77
N LEU A 489 36.27 -36.90 2.60
CA LEU A 489 35.32 -37.35 3.62
C LEU A 489 35.10 -36.26 4.67
N ASP A 490 36.19 -35.67 5.18
CA ASP A 490 36.13 -34.58 6.17
C ASP A 490 35.36 -33.37 5.64
N GLU A 491 35.56 -33.01 4.37
CA GLU A 491 34.84 -31.91 3.73
C GLU A 491 33.35 -32.22 3.55
N LEU A 492 33.01 -33.44 3.10
CA LEU A 492 31.61 -33.88 3.00
C LEU A 492 30.93 -33.95 4.37
N GLU A 493 31.66 -34.37 5.42
CA GLU A 493 31.15 -34.34 6.79
C GLU A 493 30.86 -32.91 7.27
N LYS A 494 31.74 -31.94 6.98
CA LYS A 494 31.50 -30.52 7.29
C LYS A 494 30.25 -30.00 6.57
N GLN A 495 30.13 -30.26 5.27
CA GLN A 495 28.97 -29.84 4.49
C GLN A 495 27.66 -30.45 5.02
N ASN A 496 27.68 -31.74 5.37
CA ASN A 496 26.53 -32.42 5.98
C ASN A 496 26.15 -31.79 7.34
N ARG A 497 27.13 -31.44 8.19
CA ARG A 497 26.86 -30.73 9.45
C ARG A 497 26.21 -29.36 9.24
N ILE A 498 26.66 -28.60 8.24
CA ILE A 498 26.06 -27.30 7.87
C ILE A 498 24.61 -27.49 7.43
N LEU A 499 24.36 -28.44 6.52
CA LEU A 499 23.00 -28.75 6.05
C LEU A 499 22.08 -29.23 7.18
N GLN A 500 22.57 -30.07 8.10
CA GLN A 500 21.79 -30.50 9.26
C GLN A 500 21.42 -29.33 10.17
N ASN A 501 22.32 -28.36 10.37
CA ASN A 501 22.03 -27.17 11.14
C ASN A 501 20.98 -26.27 10.45
N GLN A 502 21.07 -26.10 9.13
CA GLN A 502 20.06 -25.38 8.35
C GLN A 502 18.69 -26.06 8.42
N VAL A 503 18.63 -27.39 8.29
CA VAL A 503 17.37 -28.15 8.42
C VAL A 503 16.77 -28.00 9.83
N LYS A 504 17.59 -28.04 10.88
CA LYS A 504 17.12 -27.77 12.25
C LYS A 504 16.56 -26.36 12.40
N ARG A 505 17.22 -25.36 11.82
CA ARG A 505 16.77 -23.96 11.85
C ARG A 505 15.42 -23.77 11.16
N VAL A 506 15.27 -24.28 9.95
CA VAL A 506 14.01 -24.20 9.19
C VAL A 506 12.86 -24.91 9.92
N ARG A 507 13.14 -26.04 10.59
CA ARG A 507 12.13 -26.73 11.41
C ARG A 507 11.70 -25.89 12.61
N GLU A 508 12.63 -25.18 13.24
CA GLU A 508 12.32 -24.29 14.37
C GLU A 508 11.55 -23.04 13.91
N GLU A 509 11.95 -22.42 12.80
CA GLU A 509 11.21 -21.32 12.15
C GLU A 509 9.77 -21.75 11.78
N MET A 510 9.62 -22.94 11.19
CA MET A 510 8.31 -23.51 10.85
C MET A 510 7.46 -23.71 12.11
N ARG A 511 8.05 -24.24 13.20
CA ARG A 511 7.39 -24.43 14.49
C ARG A 511 6.93 -23.09 15.08
N GLN A 512 7.80 -22.07 15.08
CA GLN A 512 7.48 -20.73 15.56
C GLN A 512 6.37 -20.09 14.73
N SER A 513 6.40 -20.24 13.41
CA SER A 513 5.35 -19.77 12.50
C SER A 513 4.01 -20.44 12.79
N THR A 514 3.98 -21.77 12.98
CA THR A 514 2.74 -22.47 13.37
C THR A 514 2.19 -22.01 14.72
N MET A 515 3.05 -21.74 15.72
CA MET A 515 2.61 -21.19 17.00
C MET A 515 2.06 -19.75 16.89
N LEU A 516 2.66 -18.92 16.02
CA LEU A 516 2.16 -17.58 15.73
C LEU A 516 0.80 -17.64 15.04
N ILE A 517 0.62 -18.54 14.08
CA ILE A 517 -0.67 -18.76 13.40
C ILE A 517 -1.74 -19.17 14.41
N GLU A 518 -1.46 -20.14 15.29
CA GLU A 518 -2.42 -20.59 16.31
C GLU A 518 -2.80 -19.45 17.27
N LYS A 519 -1.83 -18.62 17.69
CA LYS A 519 -2.10 -17.42 18.50
C LYS A 519 -2.97 -16.41 17.75
N LEU A 520 -2.70 -16.16 16.47
CA LEU A 520 -3.48 -15.25 15.63
C LEU A 520 -4.90 -15.78 15.37
N GLU A 521 -5.09 -17.09 15.25
CA GLU A 521 -6.41 -17.70 15.14
C GLU A 521 -7.20 -17.55 16.44
N MET A 522 -6.55 -17.69 17.59
CA MET A 522 -7.17 -17.47 18.90
C MET A 522 -7.57 -16.00 19.10
N THR A 523 -6.70 -15.04 18.74
CA THR A 523 -7.06 -13.61 18.81
C THR A 523 -8.16 -13.25 17.83
N LYS A 524 -8.17 -13.83 16.62
CA LYS A 524 -9.25 -13.68 15.64
C LYS A 524 -10.59 -14.21 16.16
N LYS A 525 -10.59 -15.37 16.83
CA LYS A 525 -11.82 -15.91 17.46
C LYS A 525 -12.33 -14.97 18.55
N ARG A 526 -11.44 -14.49 19.42
CA ARG A 526 -11.80 -13.55 20.48
C ARG A 526 -12.35 -12.23 19.93
N SER A 527 -11.73 -11.67 18.89
CA SER A 527 -12.23 -10.44 18.28
C SER A 527 -13.58 -10.65 17.58
N LEU A 528 -13.82 -11.81 16.97
CA LEU A 528 -15.14 -12.16 16.42
C LEU A 528 -16.21 -12.30 17.51
N GLU A 529 -15.87 -12.88 18.66
CA GLU A 529 -16.75 -12.92 19.84
C GLU A 529 -17.06 -11.52 20.36
N GLU A 530 -16.05 -10.65 20.49
CA GLU A 530 -16.22 -9.24 20.88
C GLU A 530 -17.12 -8.47 19.90
N VAL A 531 -16.98 -8.71 18.58
CA VAL A 531 -17.85 -8.11 17.56
C VAL A 531 -19.29 -8.62 17.69
N LEU A 532 -19.49 -9.92 17.87
CA LEU A 532 -20.82 -10.50 18.09
C LEU A 532 -21.49 -9.94 19.35
N GLU A 533 -20.74 -9.76 20.44
CA GLU A 533 -21.24 -9.10 21.65
C GLU A 533 -21.64 -7.65 21.39
N MET A 534 -20.83 -6.90 20.65
CA MET A 534 -21.16 -5.51 20.30
C MET A 534 -22.40 -5.43 19.41
N ASP A 535 -22.55 -6.31 18.42
CA ASP A 535 -23.76 -6.36 17.59
C ASP A 535 -25.01 -6.72 18.40
N LEU A 536 -24.89 -7.63 19.37
CA LEU A 536 -25.98 -7.96 20.30
C LEU A 536 -26.33 -6.77 21.20
N ARG A 537 -25.35 -5.99 21.66
CA ARG A 537 -25.58 -4.77 22.44
C ARG A 537 -26.24 -3.68 21.58
N CYS A 538 -25.72 -3.40 20.40
CA CYS A 538 -26.31 -2.44 19.46
C CYS A 538 -27.77 -2.80 19.13
N THR A 539 -28.05 -4.07 18.82
CA THR A 539 -29.42 -4.51 18.55
C THR A 539 -30.33 -4.50 19.79
N HIS A 540 -29.77 -4.64 21.00
CA HIS A 540 -30.51 -4.44 22.25
C HIS A 540 -30.83 -2.95 22.46
N ASP A 541 -29.84 -2.08 22.32
CA ASP A 541 -29.96 -0.64 22.52
C ASP A 541 -30.95 -0.03 21.51
N GLU A 542 -30.90 -0.44 20.23
CA GLU A 542 -31.90 -0.04 19.22
C GLU A 542 -33.33 -0.47 19.58
N ARG A 543 -33.49 -1.64 20.23
CA ARG A 543 -34.80 -2.11 20.68
C ARG A 543 -35.28 -1.34 21.91
N GLU A 544 -34.39 -1.01 22.83
CA GLU A 544 -34.71 -0.18 24.00
C GLU A 544 -35.02 1.26 23.59
N GLU A 545 -34.27 1.84 22.65
CA GLU A 545 -34.55 3.15 22.06
C GLU A 545 -35.95 3.19 21.47
N LYS A 546 -36.33 2.22 20.62
CA LYS A 546 -37.69 2.13 20.06
C LYS A 546 -38.78 1.94 21.13
N LYS A 547 -38.49 1.29 22.25
CA LYS A 547 -39.43 1.18 23.38
C LYS A 547 -39.58 2.54 24.08
N LEU A 548 -38.47 3.24 24.33
CA LEU A 548 -38.46 4.55 24.97
C LEU A 548 -39.14 5.61 24.10
N GLU A 549 -38.95 5.57 22.79
CA GLU A 549 -39.66 6.42 21.84
C GLU A 549 -41.18 6.23 21.93
N LYS A 550 -41.65 4.98 21.92
CA LYS A 550 -43.08 4.67 22.12
C LYS A 550 -43.60 5.14 23.46
N GLN A 551 -42.84 4.96 24.54
CA GLN A 551 -43.20 5.47 25.86
C GLN A 551 -43.28 7.00 25.89
N ARG A 552 -42.36 7.68 25.21
CA ARG A 552 -42.38 9.15 25.06
C ARG A 552 -43.62 9.61 24.31
N GLU A 553 -43.96 8.96 23.20
CA GLU A 553 -45.17 9.23 22.41
C GLU A 553 -46.44 9.01 23.24
N ASP A 554 -46.54 7.89 23.97
CA ASP A 554 -47.66 7.62 24.87
C ASP A 554 -47.80 8.67 25.98
N LEU A 555 -46.67 9.13 26.54
CA LEU A 555 -46.67 10.20 27.54
C LEU A 555 -47.07 11.56 26.94
N LEU A 556 -46.60 11.89 25.74
CA LEU A 556 -47.02 13.10 25.02
C LEU A 556 -48.53 13.10 24.77
N ILE A 557 -49.09 11.98 24.30
CA ILE A 557 -50.54 11.83 24.10
C ILE A 557 -51.29 11.99 25.43
N LYS A 558 -50.78 11.45 26.54
CA LYS A 558 -51.35 11.64 27.88
C LYS A 558 -51.32 13.11 28.32
N VAL A 559 -50.22 13.82 28.07
CA VAL A 559 -50.12 15.25 28.37
C VAL A 559 -51.14 16.04 27.55
N ASP A 560 -51.21 15.81 26.23
CA ASP A 560 -52.14 16.52 25.34
C ASP A 560 -53.61 16.27 25.72
N THR A 561 -53.95 15.03 26.08
CA THR A 561 -55.30 14.68 26.55
C THR A 561 -55.62 15.34 27.89
N LEU A 562 -54.67 15.42 28.82
CA LEU A 562 -54.85 16.15 30.07
C LEU A 562 -54.98 17.65 29.83
N GLU A 563 -54.19 18.26 28.94
CA GLU A 563 -54.33 19.67 28.58
C GLU A 563 -55.71 19.97 27.99
N LEU A 564 -56.23 19.09 27.12
CA LEU A 564 -57.57 19.22 26.56
C LEU A 564 -58.64 19.13 27.65
N GLN A 565 -58.51 18.19 28.61
CA GLN A 565 -59.41 18.09 29.76
C GLN A 565 -59.33 19.35 30.65
N LEU A 566 -58.13 19.86 30.90
CA LEU A 566 -57.91 21.05 31.72
C LEU A 566 -58.49 22.30 31.05
N ARG A 567 -58.37 22.43 29.72
CA ARG A 567 -59.06 23.47 28.93
C ARG A 567 -60.57 23.34 29.01
N ARG A 568 -61.13 22.13 28.92
CA ARG A 568 -62.58 21.88 29.08
C ARG A 568 -63.07 22.28 30.48
N LEU A 569 -62.35 21.91 31.53
CA LEU A 569 -62.68 22.27 32.91
C LEU A 569 -62.56 23.78 33.15
N ARG A 570 -61.54 24.44 32.62
CA ARG A 570 -61.41 25.91 32.68
C ARG A 570 -62.56 26.62 31.98
N ASN A 571 -63.00 26.12 30.82
CA ASN A 571 -64.14 26.68 30.11
C ASN A 571 -65.45 26.45 30.89
N ALA A 572 -65.63 25.27 31.48
CA ALA A 572 -66.78 24.98 32.34
C ALA A 572 -66.81 25.89 33.59
N LEU A 573 -65.65 26.11 34.23
CA LEU A 573 -65.51 27.03 35.36
C LEU A 573 -65.88 28.45 34.96
N ARG A 574 -65.32 28.97 33.85
CA ARG A 574 -65.65 30.31 33.33
C ARG A 574 -67.14 30.47 33.02
N ALA A 575 -67.78 29.43 32.46
CA ALA A 575 -69.22 29.45 32.21
C ALA A 575 -70.01 29.52 33.53
N LYS A 576 -69.58 28.79 34.57
CA LYS A 576 -70.20 28.84 35.90
C LYS A 576 -69.94 30.18 36.61
N ASP A 577 -68.76 30.76 36.47
CA ASP A 577 -68.46 32.09 37.01
C ASP A 577 -69.34 33.17 36.35
N ALA A 578 -69.55 33.09 35.03
CA ALA A 578 -70.45 33.98 34.32
C ALA A 578 -71.91 33.80 34.78
N GLU A 579 -72.39 32.56 34.93
CA GLU A 579 -73.72 32.28 35.50
C GLU A 579 -73.85 32.88 36.91
N LEU A 580 -72.82 32.71 37.76
CA LEU A 580 -72.83 33.21 39.14
C LEU A 580 -72.84 34.74 39.19
N LEU A 581 -72.05 35.42 38.33
CA LEU A 581 -72.10 36.87 38.18
C LEU A 581 -73.49 37.36 37.76
N THR A 582 -74.13 36.69 36.78
CA THR A 582 -75.50 37.07 36.37
C THR A 582 -76.53 36.84 37.48
N LEU A 583 -76.33 35.83 38.34
CA LEU A 583 -77.18 35.58 39.50
C LEU A 583 -76.94 36.62 40.60
N GLU A 584 -75.70 37.05 40.82
CA GLU A 584 -75.38 38.14 41.74
C GLU A 584 -75.97 39.47 41.29
N GLU A 585 -75.91 39.78 40.00
CA GLU A 585 -76.57 40.96 39.43
C GLU A 585 -78.07 40.92 39.65
N LYS A 586 -78.72 39.78 39.36
CA LYS A 586 -80.15 39.58 39.63
C LYS A 586 -80.48 39.68 41.11
N LYS A 587 -79.63 39.15 42.00
CA LYS A 587 -79.80 39.25 43.44
C LYS A 587 -79.72 40.71 43.90
N ARG A 588 -78.71 41.47 43.48
CA ARG A 588 -78.56 42.90 43.79
C ARG A 588 -79.76 43.70 43.28
N GLN A 589 -80.24 43.39 42.08
CA GLN A 589 -81.42 44.02 41.51
C GLN A 589 -82.67 43.74 42.35
N LEU A 590 -82.90 42.48 42.75
CA LEU A 590 -84.01 42.12 43.62
C LEU A 590 -83.90 42.75 45.02
N GLU A 591 -82.70 42.86 45.59
CA GLU A 591 -82.48 43.55 46.86
C GLU A 591 -82.81 45.04 46.76
N ALA A 592 -82.45 45.68 45.65
CA ALA A 592 -82.82 47.08 45.37
C ALA A 592 -84.34 47.24 45.21
N ASP A 593 -84.99 46.38 44.41
CA ASP A 593 -86.44 46.40 44.20
C ASP A 593 -87.20 46.20 45.53
N VAL A 594 -86.72 45.30 46.40
CA VAL A 594 -87.29 45.08 47.74
C VAL A 594 -87.12 46.31 48.62
N ALA A 595 -85.93 46.91 48.63
CA ALA A 595 -85.67 48.12 49.42
C ALA A 595 -86.53 49.31 48.98
N GLU A 596 -86.74 49.50 47.67
CA GLU A 596 -87.65 50.50 47.12
C GLU A 596 -89.10 50.24 47.58
N ARG A 597 -89.55 48.97 47.50
CA ARG A 597 -90.89 48.59 47.97
C ARG A 597 -91.08 48.77 49.47
N GLU A 598 -90.09 48.46 50.28
CA GLU A 598 -90.12 48.70 51.73
C GLU A 598 -90.22 50.20 52.04
N ALA A 599 -89.45 51.04 51.35
CA ALA A 599 -89.51 52.49 51.51
C ALA A 599 -90.89 53.05 51.09
N GLU A 600 -91.44 52.59 49.96
CA GLU A 600 -92.80 52.94 49.52
C GLU A 600 -93.86 52.56 50.58
N ILE A 601 -93.79 51.32 51.08
CA ILE A 601 -94.71 50.84 52.13
C ILE A 601 -94.57 51.66 53.40
N GLU A 602 -93.35 52.04 53.78
CA GLU A 602 -93.12 52.86 54.98
C GLU A 602 -93.74 54.25 54.84
N VAL A 603 -93.59 54.89 53.68
CA VAL A 603 -94.23 56.18 53.36
C VAL A 603 -95.75 56.05 53.41
N HIS A 604 -96.33 55.02 52.78
CA HIS A 604 -97.76 54.75 52.83
C HIS A 604 -98.25 54.49 54.26
N HIS A 605 -97.49 53.73 55.06
CA HIS A 605 -97.83 53.45 56.45
C HIS A 605 -97.79 54.71 57.33
N ARG A 606 -96.83 55.61 57.10
CA ARG A 606 -96.78 56.92 57.77
C ARG A 606 -97.97 57.80 57.40
N LEU A 607 -98.34 57.84 56.11
CA LEU A 607 -99.52 58.55 55.63
C LEU A 607 -100.80 58.05 56.30
N LEU A 608 -101.04 56.72 56.29
CA LEU A 608 -102.20 56.12 56.94
C LEU A 608 -102.26 56.39 58.45
N LYS A 609 -101.11 56.37 59.14
CA LYS A 609 -101.03 56.75 60.56
C LYS A 609 -101.40 58.21 60.80
N MET A 610 -101.00 59.11 59.90
CA MET A 610 -101.36 60.53 59.98
C MET A 610 -102.85 60.74 59.73
N GLU A 611 -103.43 60.08 58.71
CA GLU A 611 -104.87 60.12 58.45
C GLU A 611 -105.70 59.58 59.63
N ALA A 612 -105.28 58.46 60.23
CA ALA A 612 -105.93 57.92 61.42
C ALA A 612 -105.91 58.88 62.61
N LYS A 613 -104.77 59.58 62.83
CA LYS A 613 -104.68 60.61 63.89
C LYS A 613 -105.63 61.79 63.63
N LEU A 614 -105.68 62.29 62.39
CA LEU A 614 -106.57 63.38 62.01
C LEU A 614 -108.04 62.99 62.22
N ALA A 615 -108.44 61.79 61.82
CA ALA A 615 -109.79 61.28 62.05
C ALA A 615 -110.13 61.13 63.56
N GLU A 616 -109.17 60.70 64.38
CA GLU A 616 -109.33 60.60 65.83
C GLU A 616 -109.50 62.00 66.49
N GLU A 617 -108.75 62.99 66.01
CA GLU A 617 -108.87 64.38 66.45
C GLU A 617 -110.23 64.98 66.09
N GLU A 618 -110.72 64.75 64.88
CA GLU A 618 -112.07 65.16 64.45
C GLU A 618 -113.15 64.51 65.31
N ARG A 619 -113.05 63.21 65.57
CA ARG A 619 -113.98 62.48 66.45
C ARG A 619 -114.02 63.10 67.85
N LYS A 620 -112.85 63.39 68.45
CA LYS A 620 -112.76 64.04 69.76
C LYS A 620 -113.42 65.42 69.75
N ARG A 621 -113.20 66.20 68.70
CA ARG A 621 -113.82 67.52 68.49
C ARG A 621 -115.34 67.43 68.46
N LEU A 622 -115.89 66.51 67.67
CA LEU A 622 -117.33 66.29 67.58
C LEU A 622 -117.95 65.83 68.92
N VAL A 623 -117.25 64.99 69.68
CA VAL A 623 -117.70 64.58 71.02
C VAL A 623 -117.76 65.77 71.97
N THR A 624 -116.77 66.66 71.95
CA THR A 624 -116.78 67.87 72.79
C THR A 624 -117.95 68.80 72.43
N GLU A 625 -118.20 69.02 71.14
CA GLU A 625 -119.32 69.83 70.67
C GLU A 625 -120.68 69.25 71.08
N LEU A 626 -120.82 67.93 71.05
CA LEU A 626 -122.06 67.24 71.45
C LEU A 626 -122.33 67.39 72.96
N LEU A 627 -121.30 67.26 73.80
CA LEU A 627 -121.42 67.46 75.25
C LEU A 627 -121.85 68.89 75.60
N ASP A 628 -121.29 69.90 74.93
CA ASP A 628 -121.66 71.29 75.16
C ASP A 628 -123.09 71.60 74.70
N ARG A 629 -123.53 71.00 73.57
CA ARG A 629 -124.92 71.08 73.11
C ARG A 629 -125.89 70.44 74.11
N GLN A 630 -125.54 69.31 74.71
CA GLN A 630 -126.36 68.67 75.76
C GLN A 630 -126.49 69.54 77.01
N LYS A 631 -125.39 70.15 77.49
CA LYS A 631 -125.42 71.08 78.63
C LYS A 631 -126.35 72.27 78.35
N ASN A 632 -126.25 72.87 77.17
CA ASN A 632 -127.11 73.99 76.79
C ASN A 632 -128.60 73.59 76.76
N LEU A 633 -128.93 72.39 76.27
CA LEU A 633 -130.31 71.89 76.27
C LEU A 633 -130.86 71.74 77.70
N THR A 634 -130.05 71.23 78.63
CA THR A 634 -130.46 71.10 80.05
C THR A 634 -130.71 72.47 80.70
N ALA A 635 -129.88 73.47 80.40
CA ALA A 635 -130.07 74.83 80.91
C ALA A 635 -131.38 75.48 80.43
N VAL A 636 -131.74 75.26 79.15
CA VAL A 636 -133.00 75.78 78.58
C VAL A 636 -134.23 75.10 79.20
N LYS A 637 -134.19 73.78 79.41
CA LYS A 637 -135.28 73.05 80.08
C LYS A 637 -135.52 73.58 81.50
N ASN A 638 -134.46 73.76 82.28
CA ASN A 638 -134.56 74.30 83.64
C ASN A 638 -135.18 75.70 83.67
N ARG A 639 -134.89 76.54 82.66
CA ARG A 639 -135.43 77.91 82.59
C ARG A 639 -136.92 77.96 82.29
N GLN A 640 -137.43 77.03 81.48
CA GLN A 640 -138.87 76.94 81.17
C GLN A 640 -139.69 76.44 82.38
N GLU A 641 -139.17 75.45 83.13
CA GLU A 641 -139.85 74.97 84.34
C GLU A 641 -139.98 76.06 85.41
N VAL A 642 -138.96 76.92 85.58
CA VAL A 642 -139.01 78.05 86.52
C VAL A 642 -140.03 79.12 86.12
N LEU A 643 -140.21 79.37 84.82
CA LEU A 643 -141.14 80.39 84.32
C LEU A 643 -142.61 79.96 84.48
N VAL A 644 -142.91 78.68 84.28
CA VAL A 644 -144.26 78.14 84.50
C VAL A 644 -144.63 78.16 85.99
N GLY A 645 -143.65 77.97 86.89
CA GLY A 645 -143.89 78.01 88.33
C GLY A 645 -144.17 79.39 88.96
N ARG A 646 -144.03 80.51 88.22
CA ARG A 646 -144.15 81.88 88.77
C ARG A 646 -145.26 82.75 88.16
N MET A 647 -146.16 82.21 87.36
CA MET A 647 -147.29 83.01 86.84
C MET A 647 -148.47 83.05 87.82
N ASP A 648 -148.81 84.26 88.26
CA ASP A 648 -149.93 84.57 89.17
C ASP A 648 -151.17 85.06 88.35
N PRO A 649 -152.41 84.58 88.59
CA PRO A 649 -153.49 84.61 87.59
C PRO A 649 -154.34 85.90 87.47
N ALA A 650 -154.01 87.01 88.13
CA ALA A 650 -154.98 88.12 88.31
C ALA A 650 -154.90 89.30 87.31
N GLN A 651 -153.95 89.34 86.37
CA GLN A 651 -153.83 90.45 85.38
C GLN A 651 -154.18 90.07 83.93
N ALA A 652 -155.03 89.06 83.73
CA ALA A 652 -155.34 88.49 82.42
C ALA A 652 -156.59 89.05 81.70
N ARG A 653 -157.09 90.26 82.02
CA ARG A 653 -158.39 90.74 81.44
C ARG A 653 -158.46 92.22 81.00
N LEU A 654 -157.38 92.81 80.48
CA LEU A 654 -157.52 93.83 79.42
C LEU A 654 -157.17 93.16 78.09
N SER A 655 -158.16 93.09 77.19
CA SER A 655 -158.16 92.23 76.00
C SER A 655 -156.90 92.38 75.14
N GLN A 656 -156.03 91.37 75.26
CA GLN A 656 -154.78 91.17 74.51
C GLN A 656 -154.99 91.30 72.99
N VAL A 657 -156.20 91.13 72.48
CA VAL A 657 -156.50 91.17 71.04
C VAL A 657 -156.42 92.57 70.44
N GLN A 658 -156.92 93.62 71.10
CA GLN A 658 -156.92 94.97 70.49
C GLN A 658 -155.53 95.61 70.50
N LEU A 659 -154.76 95.40 71.56
CA LEU A 659 -153.34 95.79 71.63
C LEU A 659 -152.49 94.96 70.66
N VAL A 660 -152.77 93.65 70.50
CA VAL A 660 -152.10 92.82 69.49
C VAL A 660 -152.47 93.25 68.07
N ILE A 661 -153.70 93.67 67.76
CA ILE A 661 -154.05 94.10 66.39
C ILE A 661 -153.44 95.46 66.04
N ALA A 662 -153.43 96.44 66.96
CA ALA A 662 -152.76 97.71 66.71
C ALA A 662 -151.24 97.54 66.61
N ALA A 663 -150.64 96.76 67.54
CA ALA A 663 -149.23 96.41 67.46
C ALA A 663 -148.89 95.52 66.26
N ALA A 664 -149.82 94.68 65.80
CA ALA A 664 -149.66 93.85 64.60
C ALA A 664 -149.72 94.70 63.35
N LYS A 665 -150.62 95.69 63.24
CA LYS A 665 -150.66 96.60 62.09
C LYS A 665 -149.41 97.47 62.01
N GLU A 666 -148.95 98.05 63.13
CA GLU A 666 -147.67 98.76 63.14
C GLU A 666 -146.49 97.82 62.85
N ARG A 667 -146.51 96.57 63.37
CA ARG A 667 -145.52 95.56 63.00
C ARG A 667 -145.59 95.20 61.53
N GLU A 668 -146.76 95.08 60.94
CA GLU A 668 -146.95 94.67 59.55
C GLU A 668 -146.49 95.78 58.61
N ASP A 669 -146.77 97.06 58.93
CA ASP A 669 -146.23 98.21 58.21
C ASP A 669 -144.71 98.34 58.38
N LEU A 670 -144.19 98.16 59.59
CA LEU A 670 -142.74 98.14 59.87
C LEU A 670 -142.05 96.94 59.22
N GLN A 671 -142.72 95.80 59.15
CA GLN A 671 -142.23 94.58 58.51
C GLN A 671 -142.30 94.73 57.00
N TYR A 672 -143.31 95.38 56.43
CA TYR A 672 -143.35 95.68 55.00
C TYR A 672 -142.22 96.66 54.62
N ARG A 673 -141.96 97.67 55.45
CA ARG A 673 -140.80 98.57 55.29
C ARG A 673 -139.47 97.83 55.52
N GLY A 674 -139.41 96.96 56.52
CA GLY A 674 -138.26 96.12 56.86
C GLY A 674 -137.93 95.15 55.74
N ASP A 675 -138.90 94.41 55.23
CA ASP A 675 -138.79 93.48 54.10
C ASP A 675 -138.46 94.22 52.80
N SER A 676 -139.01 95.42 52.59
CA SER A 676 -138.61 96.31 51.48
C SER A 676 -137.12 96.71 51.60
N LEU A 677 -136.66 97.05 52.80
CA LEU A 677 -135.26 97.39 53.05
C LEU A 677 -134.36 96.16 52.95
N ASP A 678 -134.74 95.02 53.52
CA ASP A 678 -134.01 93.75 53.48
C ASP A 678 -133.92 93.20 52.07
N THR A 679 -134.97 93.29 51.27
CA THR A 679 -134.91 92.90 49.85
C THR A 679 -134.01 93.84 49.05
N ARG A 680 -133.88 95.11 49.45
CA ARG A 680 -132.92 96.05 48.86
C ARG A 680 -131.49 95.78 49.35
N ILE A 681 -131.30 95.50 50.63
CA ILE A 681 -130.02 95.11 51.24
C ILE A 681 -129.55 93.79 50.63
N ARG A 682 -130.37 92.74 50.56
CA ARG A 682 -130.00 91.46 49.93
C ARG A 682 -129.67 91.59 48.45
N ARG A 683 -130.33 92.50 47.71
CA ARG A 683 -129.95 92.82 46.33
C ARG A 683 -128.58 93.49 46.29
N MET A 684 -128.36 94.50 47.13
CA MET A 684 -127.07 95.19 47.27
C MET A 684 -125.96 94.28 47.77
N GLU A 685 -126.21 93.35 48.68
CA GLU A 685 -125.26 92.37 49.20
C GLU A 685 -124.92 91.34 48.13
N LYS A 686 -125.91 90.87 47.36
CA LYS A 686 -125.65 90.00 46.20
C LYS A 686 -124.87 90.74 45.12
N GLU A 687 -125.14 92.03 44.90
CA GLU A 687 -124.37 92.87 43.99
C GLU A 687 -122.97 93.15 44.53
N MET A 688 -122.80 93.41 45.83
CA MET A 688 -121.49 93.56 46.48
C MET A 688 -120.69 92.26 46.43
N LEU A 689 -121.29 91.10 46.70
CA LEU A 689 -120.62 89.81 46.56
C LEU A 689 -120.23 89.52 45.11
N LYS A 690 -121.07 89.90 44.14
CA LYS A 690 -120.71 89.82 42.71
C LYS A 690 -119.58 90.79 42.39
N LEU A 691 -119.62 92.02 42.90
CA LEU A 691 -118.59 93.04 42.70
C LEU A 691 -117.26 92.64 43.36
N GLU A 692 -117.29 92.09 44.57
CA GLU A 692 -116.15 91.51 45.28
C GLU A 692 -115.61 90.31 44.55
N LYS A 693 -116.46 89.42 44.02
CA LYS A 693 -116.00 88.35 43.13
C LYS A 693 -115.34 88.90 41.87
N THR A 694 -115.90 89.92 41.23
CA THR A 694 -115.24 90.54 40.07
C THR A 694 -113.95 91.27 40.45
N ILE A 695 -113.88 91.93 41.60
CA ILE A 695 -112.67 92.59 42.11
C ILE A 695 -111.63 91.52 42.49
N ALA A 696 -112.04 90.40 43.08
CA ALA A 696 -111.16 89.28 43.39
C ALA A 696 -110.64 88.63 42.11
N VAL A 697 -111.47 88.47 41.08
CA VAL A 697 -111.05 87.98 39.77
C VAL A 697 -110.10 88.98 39.09
N ILE A 698 -110.38 90.29 39.13
CA ILE A 698 -109.50 91.32 38.58
C ILE A 698 -108.20 91.45 39.38
N LYS A 699 -108.25 91.34 40.72
CA LYS A 699 -107.05 91.33 41.57
C LYS A 699 -106.25 90.06 41.37
N ALA A 700 -106.89 88.91 41.21
CA ALA A 700 -106.23 87.66 40.88
C ALA A 700 -105.63 87.72 39.48
N SER A 701 -106.32 88.29 38.48
CA SER A 701 -105.74 88.46 37.15
C SER A 701 -104.60 89.48 37.16
N ASN A 702 -104.70 90.57 37.92
CA ASN A 702 -103.64 91.56 38.06
C ASN A 702 -102.46 91.03 38.89
N ALA A 703 -102.71 90.23 39.91
CA ALA A 703 -101.68 89.55 40.69
C ALA A 703 -101.01 88.46 39.84
N GLN A 704 -101.76 87.71 39.04
CA GLN A 704 -101.19 86.78 38.06
C GLN A 704 -100.42 87.52 36.96
N TYR A 705 -100.90 88.66 36.49
CA TYR A 705 -100.15 89.51 35.54
C TYR A 705 -98.87 90.05 36.17
N LYS A 706 -98.90 90.50 37.44
CA LYS A 706 -97.69 90.90 38.18
C LYS A 706 -96.75 89.73 38.41
N HIS A 707 -97.24 88.58 38.85
CA HIS A 707 -96.45 87.37 39.06
C HIS A 707 -95.85 86.83 37.75
N LYS A 708 -96.51 87.04 36.60
CA LYS A 708 -95.91 86.76 35.29
C LYS A 708 -94.72 87.67 34.95
N PHE A 709 -94.57 88.82 35.62
CA PHE A 709 -93.41 89.70 35.51
C PHE A 709 -92.47 89.65 36.73
N ASP A 710 -92.86 88.93 37.79
CA ASP A 710 -91.96 88.72 38.92
C ASP A 710 -90.82 87.83 38.46
N LYS A 711 -89.59 88.18 38.86
CA LYS A 711 -88.41 87.38 38.54
C LYS A 711 -88.58 86.00 39.17
N VAL A 712 -88.93 85.03 38.34
CA VAL A 712 -89.11 83.63 38.73
C VAL A 712 -87.82 83.16 39.39
N SER A 713 -87.97 82.60 40.59
CA SER A 713 -86.86 82.22 41.44
C SER A 713 -86.11 81.05 40.81
N ASP A 714 -84.79 81.02 40.93
CA ASP A 714 -83.95 79.92 40.43
C ASP A 714 -84.33 78.55 41.01
N LYS A 715 -85.17 78.53 42.05
CA LYS A 715 -85.69 77.33 42.71
C LYS A 715 -87.06 76.86 42.21
N ASP A 716 -87.76 77.61 41.37
CA ASP A 716 -89.06 77.18 40.85
C ASP A 716 -88.92 75.95 39.95
N GLU A 717 -89.82 74.98 40.11
CA GLU A 717 -89.77 73.69 39.39
C GLU A 717 -89.81 73.88 37.87
N GLU A 718 -90.53 74.89 37.36
CA GLU A 718 -90.53 75.21 35.93
C GLU A 718 -89.18 75.74 35.44
N VAL A 719 -88.45 76.52 36.27
CA VAL A 719 -87.10 76.98 35.95
C VAL A 719 -86.09 75.84 36.07
N GLN A 720 -86.24 74.96 37.07
CA GLN A 720 -85.39 73.78 37.20
C GLN A 720 -85.62 72.79 36.06
N THR A 721 -86.87 72.56 35.65
CA THR A 721 -87.20 71.71 34.50
C THR A 721 -86.74 72.37 33.20
N GLN A 722 -86.86 73.69 33.04
CA GLN A 722 -86.28 74.41 31.90
C GLN A 722 -84.75 74.33 31.92
N LYS A 723 -84.09 74.46 33.07
CA LYS A 723 -82.65 74.27 33.22
C LYS A 723 -82.24 72.84 32.90
N ALA A 724 -82.94 71.84 33.41
CA ALA A 724 -82.70 70.44 33.13
C ALA A 724 -82.96 70.08 31.66
N LEU A 725 -84.00 70.64 31.05
CA LEU A 725 -84.30 70.45 29.63
C LEU A 725 -83.29 71.20 28.76
N THR A 726 -82.81 72.37 29.17
CA THR A 726 -81.76 73.11 28.43
C THR A 726 -80.38 72.48 28.61
N THR A 727 -80.05 71.90 29.76
CA THR A 727 -78.83 71.10 29.94
C THR A 727 -78.93 69.82 29.12
N LYS A 728 -80.04 69.08 29.19
CA LYS A 728 -80.26 67.91 28.32
C LYS A 728 -80.24 68.28 26.84
N PHE A 729 -80.81 69.42 26.45
CA PHE A 729 -80.74 69.89 25.08
C PHE A 729 -79.31 70.25 24.68
N LYS A 730 -78.52 70.89 25.56
CA LYS A 730 -77.09 71.17 25.32
C LYS A 730 -76.27 69.89 25.23
N GLU A 731 -76.54 68.90 26.08
CA GLU A 731 -75.90 67.58 26.06
C GLU A 731 -76.26 66.81 24.79
N LEU A 732 -77.54 66.76 24.41
CA LEU A 732 -77.98 66.13 23.17
C LEU A 732 -77.43 66.87 21.94
N LYS A 733 -77.40 68.20 21.96
CA LYS A 733 -76.80 69.00 20.88
C LYS A 733 -75.29 68.77 20.78
N SER A 734 -74.58 68.64 21.90
CA SER A 734 -73.14 68.33 21.91
C SER A 734 -72.84 66.88 21.52
N ALA A 735 -73.74 65.94 21.84
CA ALA A 735 -73.67 64.55 21.39
C ALA A 735 -73.97 64.42 19.89
N ILE A 736 -74.96 65.16 19.38
CA ILE A 736 -75.27 65.23 17.95
C ILE A 736 -74.11 65.90 17.19
N SER A 737 -73.55 66.99 17.71
CA SER A 737 -72.40 67.65 17.06
C SER A 737 -71.16 66.76 17.07
N ARG A 738 -70.89 66.02 18.16
CA ARG A 738 -69.81 65.02 18.19
C ARG A 738 -70.04 63.90 17.17
N ARG A 739 -71.23 63.30 17.15
CA ARG A 739 -71.57 62.26 16.17
C ARG A 739 -71.52 62.78 14.72
N ALA A 740 -71.91 64.02 14.47
CA ALA A 740 -71.81 64.63 13.16
C ALA A 740 -70.34 64.88 12.76
N LEU A 741 -69.48 65.26 13.70
CA LEU A 741 -68.04 65.41 13.49
C LEU A 741 -67.40 64.05 13.17
N GLU A 742 -67.66 63.04 14.01
CA GLU A 742 -67.20 61.66 13.81
C GLU A 742 -67.68 61.09 12.47
N ALA A 743 -68.95 61.29 12.10
CA ALA A 743 -69.48 60.86 10.81
C ALA A 743 -68.80 61.56 9.63
N ASN A 744 -68.48 62.85 9.75
CA ASN A 744 -67.72 63.57 8.74
C ASN A 744 -66.27 63.07 8.64
N ASP A 745 -65.62 62.79 9.77
CA ASP A 745 -64.27 62.23 9.81
C ASP A 745 -64.23 60.82 9.20
N PHE A 746 -65.24 59.99 9.48
CA PHE A 746 -65.41 58.68 8.84
C PHE A 746 -65.68 58.80 7.34
N GLN A 747 -66.48 59.77 6.89
CA GLN A 747 -66.69 60.01 5.46
C GLN A 747 -65.43 60.53 4.76
N ALA A 748 -64.67 61.42 5.39
CA ALA A 748 -63.41 61.94 4.86
C ALA A 748 -62.36 60.83 4.74
N THR A 749 -62.19 60.02 5.79
CA THR A 749 -61.29 58.85 5.74
C THR A 749 -61.73 57.82 4.71
N THR A 750 -63.03 57.56 4.55
CA THR A 750 -63.55 56.66 3.52
C THR A 750 -63.24 57.19 2.11
N ARG A 751 -63.42 58.50 1.85
CA ARG A 751 -63.06 59.12 0.57
C ARG A 751 -61.57 59.05 0.29
N ASN A 752 -60.73 59.42 1.27
CA ASN A 752 -59.28 59.33 1.13
C ASN A 752 -58.83 57.90 0.81
N LYS A 753 -59.39 56.90 1.50
CA LYS A 753 -59.08 55.48 1.23
C LYS A 753 -59.57 55.01 -0.15
N GLN A 754 -60.70 55.53 -0.63
CA GLN A 754 -61.16 55.26 -1.99
C GLN A 754 -60.26 55.91 -3.05
N GLU A 755 -59.74 57.10 -2.80
CA GLU A 755 -58.77 57.78 -3.68
C GLU A 755 -57.41 57.07 -3.69
N GLU A 756 -56.90 56.67 -2.52
CA GLU A 756 -55.70 55.83 -2.40
C GLU A 756 -55.86 54.51 -3.16
N LEU A 757 -57.01 53.83 -3.04
CA LEU A 757 -57.31 52.60 -3.79
C LEU A 757 -57.33 52.83 -5.30
N ARG A 758 -57.90 53.96 -5.76
CA ARG A 758 -57.89 54.32 -7.19
C ARG A 758 -56.47 54.61 -7.68
N ALA A 759 -55.69 55.38 -6.93
CA ALA A 759 -54.30 55.66 -7.25
C ALA A 759 -53.46 54.37 -7.36
N LEU A 760 -53.59 53.47 -6.38
CA LEU A 760 -52.92 52.17 -6.40
C LEU A 760 -53.37 51.28 -7.56
N SER A 761 -54.66 51.30 -7.93
CA SER A 761 -55.13 50.56 -9.10
C SER A 761 -54.55 51.10 -10.41
N PHE A 762 -54.44 52.44 -10.55
CA PHE A 762 -53.84 53.08 -11.71
C PHE A 762 -52.33 52.81 -11.79
N GLU A 763 -51.62 52.87 -10.66
CA GLU A 763 -50.20 52.50 -10.61
C GLU A 763 -49.98 51.03 -10.98
N LYS A 764 -50.82 50.12 -10.49
CA LYS A 764 -50.76 48.70 -10.85
C LYS A 764 -50.96 48.48 -12.35
N GLU A 765 -51.93 49.16 -12.96
CA GLU A 765 -52.14 49.09 -14.41
C GLU A 765 -50.96 49.67 -15.19
N ARG A 766 -50.42 50.83 -14.76
CA ARG A 766 -49.25 51.45 -15.38
C ARG A 766 -48.03 50.53 -15.33
N VAL A 767 -47.73 49.97 -14.15
CA VAL A 767 -46.62 49.02 -13.97
C VAL A 767 -46.85 47.77 -14.81
N GLY A 768 -48.07 47.24 -14.85
CA GLY A 768 -48.42 46.10 -15.70
C GLY A 768 -48.18 46.36 -17.20
N HIS A 769 -48.55 47.55 -17.70
CA HIS A 769 -48.29 47.94 -19.09
C HIS A 769 -46.77 48.08 -19.35
N THR A 770 -46.03 48.71 -18.44
CA THR A 770 -44.56 48.81 -18.60
C THR A 770 -43.89 47.45 -18.59
N GLN A 771 -44.34 46.52 -17.75
CA GLN A 771 -43.82 45.15 -17.71
C GLN A 771 -44.09 44.41 -19.02
N GLN A 772 -45.30 44.54 -19.60
CA GLN A 772 -45.63 43.95 -20.89
C GLN A 772 -44.79 44.54 -22.03
N GLN A 773 -44.57 45.86 -22.04
CA GLN A 773 -43.70 46.50 -23.02
C GLN A 773 -42.24 46.01 -22.92
N MET A 774 -41.71 45.89 -21.70
CA MET A 774 -40.35 45.37 -21.49
C MET A 774 -40.23 43.90 -21.92
N LEU A 775 -41.26 43.07 -21.68
CA LEU A 775 -41.30 41.69 -22.16
C LEU A 775 -41.30 41.62 -23.69
N GLN A 776 -42.10 42.45 -24.37
CA GLN A 776 -42.11 42.51 -25.84
C GLN A 776 -40.76 42.98 -26.40
N GLN A 777 -40.12 43.98 -25.78
CA GLN A 777 -38.79 44.42 -26.18
C GLN A 777 -37.74 43.34 -25.98
N TYR A 778 -37.79 42.61 -24.85
CA TYR A 778 -36.90 41.49 -24.58
C TYR A 778 -37.07 40.36 -25.60
N GLU A 779 -38.31 39.99 -25.95
CA GLU A 779 -38.59 38.99 -26.98
C GLU A 779 -38.09 39.42 -28.36
N ALA A 780 -38.29 40.70 -28.74
CA ALA A 780 -37.79 41.25 -29.99
C ALA A 780 -36.26 41.22 -30.07
N VAL A 781 -35.56 41.69 -29.03
CA VAL A 781 -34.09 41.66 -28.96
C VAL A 781 -33.57 40.22 -28.99
N THR A 782 -34.26 39.29 -28.34
CA THR A 782 -33.87 37.87 -28.35
C THR A 782 -34.02 37.28 -29.75
N GLN A 783 -35.09 37.60 -30.48
CA GLN A 783 -35.26 37.20 -31.88
C GLN A 783 -34.19 37.81 -32.79
N ASP A 784 -33.86 39.09 -32.60
CA ASP A 784 -32.78 39.76 -33.36
C ASP A 784 -31.42 39.11 -33.10
N ILE A 785 -31.10 38.76 -31.85
CA ILE A 785 -29.86 38.04 -31.52
C ILE A 785 -29.83 36.67 -32.18
N LEU A 786 -30.94 35.93 -32.20
CA LEU A 786 -31.01 34.61 -32.84
C LEU A 786 -30.81 34.72 -34.36
N THR A 787 -31.47 35.67 -35.01
CA THR A 787 -31.29 35.92 -36.46
C THR A 787 -29.86 36.38 -36.78
N LEU A 788 -29.28 37.28 -35.98
CA LEU A 788 -27.88 37.70 -36.14
C LEU A 788 -26.91 36.53 -35.95
N ARG A 789 -27.13 35.65 -34.98
CA ARG A 789 -26.31 34.43 -34.81
C ARG A 789 -26.42 33.51 -36.02
N GLU A 790 -27.62 33.27 -36.55
CA GLU A 790 -27.79 32.46 -37.76
C GLU A 790 -27.08 33.08 -38.96
N THR A 791 -27.17 34.41 -39.14
CA THR A 791 -26.45 35.10 -40.22
C THR A 791 -24.93 35.02 -40.02
N SER A 792 -24.41 35.19 -38.80
CA SER A 792 -22.98 35.00 -38.50
C SER A 792 -22.50 33.61 -38.86
N VAL A 793 -23.24 32.56 -38.47
CA VAL A 793 -22.88 31.18 -38.81
C VAL A 793 -22.88 30.96 -40.32
N ARG A 794 -23.85 31.52 -41.05
CA ARG A 794 -23.87 31.45 -42.53
C ARG A 794 -22.68 32.18 -43.15
N TYR A 795 -22.32 33.36 -42.63
CA TYR A 795 -21.16 34.10 -43.11
C TYR A 795 -19.85 33.37 -42.80
N ASP A 796 -19.69 32.80 -41.61
CA ASP A 796 -18.51 32.01 -41.23
C ASP A 796 -18.35 30.77 -42.12
N GLN A 797 -19.45 30.08 -42.42
CA GLN A 797 -19.45 28.97 -43.37
C GLN A 797 -19.09 29.40 -44.80
N ALA A 798 -19.60 30.56 -45.25
CA ALA A 798 -19.27 31.11 -46.57
C ALA A 798 -17.80 31.55 -46.65
N ILE A 799 -17.29 32.20 -45.60
CA ILE A 799 -15.87 32.59 -45.47
C ILE A 799 -14.99 31.35 -45.45
N GLY A 800 -15.35 30.29 -44.71
CA GLY A 800 -14.62 29.03 -44.69
C GLY A 800 -14.49 28.41 -46.08
N LYS A 801 -15.60 28.32 -46.84
CA LYS A 801 -15.60 27.83 -48.22
C LYS A 801 -14.80 28.71 -49.19
N ALA A 802 -14.80 30.02 -48.96
CA ALA A 802 -14.01 30.95 -49.77
C ALA A 802 -12.50 30.79 -49.50
N LYS A 803 -12.09 30.58 -48.23
CA LYS A 803 -10.69 30.38 -47.84
C LYS A 803 -10.05 29.16 -48.49
N GLU A 804 -10.81 28.10 -48.77
CA GLU A 804 -10.30 26.90 -49.47
C GLU A 804 -9.80 27.20 -50.89
N ASN A 805 -10.27 28.27 -51.52
CA ASN A 805 -9.97 28.62 -52.91
C ASN A 805 -9.03 29.83 -53.06
N VAL A 806 -8.54 30.41 -51.95
CA VAL A 806 -7.75 31.65 -51.96
C VAL A 806 -6.32 31.37 -51.50
N ASP A 807 -5.36 31.96 -52.19
CA ASP A 807 -3.93 31.85 -51.87
C ASP A 807 -3.66 32.27 -50.41
N ALA A 808 -2.87 31.48 -49.68
CA ALA A 808 -2.65 31.63 -48.25
C ALA A 808 -2.05 32.99 -47.86
N ALA A 809 -1.35 33.66 -48.79
CA ALA A 809 -0.88 35.03 -48.58
C ALA A 809 -2.03 36.05 -48.54
N VAL A 810 -3.00 35.93 -49.45
CA VAL A 810 -4.19 36.81 -49.50
C VAL A 810 -5.09 36.57 -48.29
N ALA A 811 -5.25 35.31 -47.86
CA ALA A 811 -6.02 34.99 -46.67
C ALA A 811 -5.44 35.64 -45.41
N ARG A 812 -4.10 35.65 -45.26
CA ARG A 812 -3.43 36.34 -44.13
C ARG A 812 -3.58 37.85 -44.18
N ASP A 813 -3.45 38.46 -45.35
CA ASP A 813 -3.65 39.91 -45.50
C ASP A 813 -5.09 40.31 -45.15
N VAL A 814 -6.09 39.55 -45.60
CA VAL A 814 -7.49 39.79 -45.22
C VAL A 814 -7.70 39.60 -43.72
N GLU A 815 -7.10 38.58 -43.10
CA GLU A 815 -7.17 38.41 -41.64
C GLU A 815 -6.53 39.58 -40.88
N LEU A 816 -5.42 40.12 -41.39
CA LEU A 816 -4.75 41.29 -40.82
C LEU A 816 -5.61 42.55 -40.93
N VAL A 817 -6.25 42.75 -42.08
CA VAL A 817 -7.21 43.86 -42.29
C VAL A 817 -8.43 43.70 -41.39
N CYS A 818 -9.04 42.51 -41.32
CA CYS A 818 -10.17 42.25 -40.43
C CYS A 818 -9.79 42.40 -38.95
N ALA A 819 -8.59 41.99 -38.54
CA ALA A 819 -8.11 42.19 -37.17
C ALA A 819 -7.96 43.68 -36.86
N ARG A 820 -7.44 44.46 -37.81
CA ARG A 820 -7.32 45.93 -37.69
C ARG A 820 -8.69 46.61 -37.62
N GLU A 821 -9.62 46.24 -38.49
CA GLU A 821 -10.99 46.79 -38.47
C GLU A 821 -11.74 46.42 -37.18
N ARG A 822 -11.57 45.19 -36.67
CA ARG A 822 -12.12 44.81 -35.36
C ARG A 822 -11.52 45.65 -34.24
N LEU A 823 -10.21 45.86 -34.28
CA LEU A 823 -9.52 46.69 -33.31
C LEU A 823 -10.08 48.12 -33.35
N ASP A 824 -10.15 48.73 -34.53
CA ASP A 824 -10.69 50.08 -34.72
C ASP A 824 -12.14 50.19 -34.24
N ASN A 825 -12.99 49.20 -34.55
CA ASN A 825 -14.37 49.15 -34.06
C ASN A 825 -14.45 48.99 -32.53
N THR A 826 -13.61 48.16 -31.93
CA THR A 826 -13.57 48.02 -30.46
C THR A 826 -13.08 49.28 -29.78
N VAL A 827 -12.11 49.99 -30.37
CA VAL A 827 -11.64 51.29 -29.89
C VAL A 827 -12.77 52.32 -29.97
N ALA A 828 -13.50 52.38 -31.08
CA ALA A 828 -14.64 53.28 -31.24
C ALA A 828 -15.76 53.00 -30.21
N GLN A 829 -16.09 51.72 -29.96
CA GLN A 829 -17.08 51.34 -28.93
C GLN A 829 -16.61 51.64 -27.51
N LEU A 830 -15.34 51.40 -27.20
CA LEU A 830 -14.76 51.76 -25.90
C LEU A 830 -14.81 53.27 -25.68
N LEU A 831 -14.54 54.07 -26.72
CA LEU A 831 -14.65 55.54 -26.66
C LEU A 831 -16.10 56.02 -26.53
N SER A 832 -17.09 55.34 -27.14
CA SER A 832 -18.50 55.71 -26.96
C SER A 832 -19.03 55.37 -25.57
N LEU A 833 -18.74 54.17 -25.06
CA LEU A 833 -19.16 53.73 -23.73
C LEU A 833 -18.49 54.55 -22.62
N SER A 834 -17.22 54.92 -22.80
CA SER A 834 -16.53 55.78 -21.84
C SER A 834 -17.07 57.22 -21.85
N ARG A 835 -17.56 57.75 -22.99
CA ARG A 835 -18.30 59.02 -23.02
C ARG A 835 -19.59 58.96 -22.20
N GLU A 836 -20.32 57.86 -22.25
CA GLU A 836 -21.55 57.69 -21.46
C GLU A 836 -21.26 57.54 -19.95
N ALA A 837 -20.12 56.96 -19.61
CA ALA A 837 -19.70 56.77 -18.23
C ALA A 837 -19.12 58.03 -17.56
N GLY A 838 -18.73 59.05 -18.35
CA GLY A 838 -18.25 60.35 -17.87
C GLY A 838 -16.83 60.69 -18.29
N ASP A 839 -16.51 61.99 -18.31
CA ASP A 839 -15.26 62.52 -18.90
C ASP A 839 -13.98 61.97 -18.26
N GLU A 840 -13.98 61.70 -16.95
CA GLU A 840 -12.83 61.09 -16.26
C GLU A 840 -12.50 59.70 -16.80
N VAL A 841 -13.53 58.89 -17.09
CA VAL A 841 -13.37 57.54 -17.64
C VAL A 841 -12.87 57.61 -19.08
N LEU A 842 -13.40 58.56 -19.86
CA LEU A 842 -12.95 58.81 -21.24
C LEU A 842 -11.46 59.18 -21.30
N ASP A 843 -10.99 60.02 -20.39
CA ASP A 843 -9.58 60.42 -20.35
C ASP A 843 -8.65 59.26 -19.98
N VAL A 844 -9.04 58.42 -19.01
CA VAL A 844 -8.29 57.20 -18.69
C VAL A 844 -8.24 56.25 -19.89
N VAL A 845 -9.38 56.03 -20.56
CA VAL A 845 -9.44 55.15 -21.75
C VAL A 845 -8.57 55.70 -22.88
N LYS A 846 -8.61 57.02 -23.15
CA LYS A 846 -7.72 57.65 -24.14
C LYS A 846 -6.25 57.50 -23.79
N GLN A 847 -5.87 57.66 -22.53
CA GLN A 847 -4.49 57.47 -22.08
C GLN A 847 -4.03 56.02 -22.28
N MET A 848 -4.88 55.03 -21.97
CA MET A 848 -4.56 53.62 -22.22
C MET A 848 -4.42 53.30 -23.71
N LEU A 849 -5.33 53.82 -24.54
CA LEU A 849 -5.27 53.63 -26.00
C LEU A 849 -4.00 54.25 -26.58
N ALA A 850 -3.62 55.45 -26.13
CA ALA A 850 -2.38 56.11 -26.52
C ALA A 850 -1.14 55.32 -26.06
N ALA A 851 -1.15 54.76 -24.85
CA ALA A 851 -0.06 53.95 -24.33
C ALA A 851 0.19 52.66 -25.14
N HIS A 852 -0.81 52.17 -25.87
CA HIS A 852 -0.70 51.01 -26.75
C HIS A 852 -0.47 51.36 -28.22
N GLN A 853 -0.13 52.63 -28.53
CA GLN A 853 0.10 53.12 -29.90
C GLN A 853 -1.09 52.87 -30.84
N LEU A 854 -2.31 52.80 -30.29
CA LEU A 854 -3.53 52.66 -31.08
C LEU A 854 -3.93 54.04 -31.59
N SER A 855 -4.18 54.15 -32.90
CA SER A 855 -4.60 55.39 -33.54
C SER A 855 -5.94 55.85 -32.96
N ILE A 856 -5.94 56.94 -32.18
CA ILE A 856 -7.15 57.58 -31.67
C ILE A 856 -7.79 58.48 -32.75
N GLU A 857 -7.03 58.87 -33.78
CA GLU A 857 -7.49 59.86 -34.79
C GLU A 857 -8.61 59.35 -35.70
N SER A 858 -8.92 58.05 -35.71
CA SER A 858 -9.95 57.47 -36.57
C SER A 858 -11.27 57.09 -35.87
N ALA A 859 -11.46 57.47 -34.59
CA ALA A 859 -12.69 57.23 -33.82
C ALA A 859 -13.23 58.50 -33.14
#